data_AF-A0A2V0P5U4-F1
#
_entry.id   AF-A0A2V0P5U4-F1
#
_cell.length_a   1.000
_cell.length_b   1.000
_cell.length_c   1.000
_cell.angle_alpha   90.00
_cell.angle_beta   90.00
_cell.angle_gamma   90.00
#
_symmetry.space_group_name_H-M   'P 1'
#
loop_
_entity.id
_entity.type
_entity.pdbx_description
1 polymer ?
#
loop_
_entity_poly.entity_id
_entity_poly.type
_entity_poly.pdbx_seq_one_letter_code
_entity_poly.pdbx_strand_id
1 'polypeptide(L)'
;MAAARVHTAACLLVALFVAGAVAGPSGRPRKLVKAAYSFCNKIDLNYENPLRGTPPPPLSVAGNRVINAQTGKHVPIRGLNWFGFNVGMGMVDGLWVGGHEGATDFALIAYQLRLLGYNAVRLPFTWRDLTMAPKDLVKECTPLSPDQLKRRLISPNVVDKYINLPLPSNVSPQRKRQPGFCNQYLPMRSNYHRLLFVAQSFIAQGMYVVLDYQPQGLEQQPYSLSTFVSQWTGLWKMVACLPNFESDVANRIFVDVMNEPDSMGIRWESSGGRPGAAQLYLATADSLWGLTPNKLLFMFEGTGQNGYGLNWGNGFITDSQIIQSRGLSDPNPFFKTLLTKPYVDRSILTPHVYPPSITHATFLGTTLWEQCRASFGYLQTKGYCPTKSTPLVDLSAAAFEEPVSASAILPNVTVITDAVVSAIPNVTTIAEAVVNLINNSSGVVPNATVIADAVVHIIADAVAHMLPAASLFPNISDFTSTLQRAQPPPLALLDAIFRRRLQQADGEADAAPAAAAADADAAAGSDGDGAVVPAAADASQDTDGDGLEMDWEVMDSQIAAASADSADARERPAAPRQACKIFPVLIGETGSAMTQSADWQWLNDFASFINSEGAAAAYNPVPVNGWMWWAYNENSGDTGGIVKNYWQDLHWDKLNFMIGRMGLRPWYLRTSRRT
;
A
#
# COMPACT_ATOMS: atom_id res chain seq x y z
N MET A 1 -65.69 2.56 57.65
CA MET A 1 -64.67 2.38 58.71
C MET A 1 -63.52 1.63 58.07
N ALA A 2 -62.39 2.26 57.74
CA ALA A 2 -61.30 2.56 58.70
C ALA A 2 -60.96 1.31 59.52
N ALA A 3 -59.77 0.76 59.65
CA ALA A 3 -58.35 1.09 59.43
C ALA A 3 -57.65 -0.27 59.74
N ALA A 4 -56.53 -0.73 59.20
CA ALA A 4 -55.20 -0.17 58.98
C ALA A 4 -54.47 -1.12 58.00
N ARG A 5 -53.96 -0.71 56.83
CA ARG A 5 -52.69 -0.02 56.55
C ARG A 5 -51.43 -0.65 57.17
N VAL A 6 -50.68 -1.36 56.31
CA VAL A 6 -49.36 -0.95 55.73
C VAL A 6 -48.17 -1.92 55.97
N HIS A 7 -47.44 -2.22 54.86
CA HIS A 7 -46.24 -3.07 54.65
C HIS A 7 -46.52 -4.59 54.61
N THR A 8 -46.29 -5.39 53.54
CA THR A 8 -45.43 -5.29 52.35
C THR A 8 -45.88 -6.42 51.39
N ALA A 9 -46.34 -6.14 50.16
CA ALA A 9 -46.61 -7.17 49.16
C ALA A 9 -46.67 -6.59 47.73
N ALA A 10 -45.53 -6.57 47.04
CA ALA A 10 -45.44 -6.57 45.58
C ALA A 10 -43.98 -6.82 45.16
N CYS A 11 -43.66 -8.07 44.82
CA CYS A 11 -42.60 -8.53 43.88
C CYS A 11 -42.07 -9.90 44.32
N LEU A 12 -42.78 -10.97 43.99
CA LEU A 12 -42.19 -12.32 43.99
C LEU A 12 -42.90 -13.20 42.96
N LEU A 13 -42.40 -13.18 41.73
CA LEU A 13 -42.79 -14.14 40.69
C LEU A 13 -41.67 -14.29 39.64
N VAL A 14 -40.46 -14.62 40.11
CA VAL A 14 -39.41 -15.23 39.28
C VAL A 14 -38.52 -16.09 40.19
N ALA A 15 -38.75 -17.41 40.22
CA ALA A 15 -37.74 -18.45 40.47
C ALA A 15 -38.45 -19.77 40.81
N LEU A 16 -38.44 -20.71 39.88
CA LEU A 16 -38.48 -22.16 40.16
C LEU A 16 -38.29 -22.88 38.83
N PHE A 17 -37.06 -23.31 38.56
CA PHE A 17 -36.73 -24.64 38.03
C PHE A 17 -35.19 -24.74 37.96
N VAL A 18 -34.59 -25.12 39.09
CA VAL A 18 -33.22 -25.65 39.18
C VAL A 18 -33.30 -26.90 40.04
N ALA A 19 -32.88 -28.03 39.48
CA ALA A 19 -32.01 -29.04 40.10
C ALA A 19 -32.29 -30.43 39.52
N GLY A 20 -31.33 -30.94 38.75
CA GLY A 20 -31.31 -32.29 38.20
C GLY A 20 -29.98 -32.54 37.50
N ALA A 21 -28.88 -32.38 38.25
CA ALA A 21 -27.55 -32.72 37.79
C ALA A 21 -27.25 -34.20 38.07
N VAL A 22 -26.87 -34.94 37.03
CA VAL A 22 -26.06 -36.16 37.16
C VAL A 22 -24.72 -35.85 36.49
N ALA A 23 -23.65 -35.92 37.29
CA ALA A 23 -22.29 -35.63 36.87
C ALA A 23 -21.63 -36.87 36.24
N GLY A 24 -20.83 -36.65 35.20
CA GLY A 24 -19.80 -37.54 34.68
C GLY A 24 -18.60 -36.72 34.20
N PRO A 25 -17.35 -37.20 34.30
CA PRO A 25 -16.17 -36.38 34.10
C PRO A 25 -15.73 -36.41 32.63
N SER A 26 -16.05 -35.36 31.87
CA SER A 26 -15.32 -34.83 30.70
C SER A 26 -16.27 -34.13 29.73
N GLY A 27 -15.90 -32.92 29.28
CA GLY A 27 -16.58 -32.21 28.21
C GLY A 27 -17.73 -31.31 28.64
N ARG A 28 -17.44 -30.02 28.91
CA ARG A 28 -18.50 -29.00 28.80
C ARG A 28 -18.92 -28.91 27.32
N PRO A 29 -20.21 -28.94 26.97
CA PRO A 29 -20.64 -28.63 25.62
C PRO A 29 -20.28 -27.17 25.32
N ARG A 30 -19.42 -26.93 24.32
CA ARG A 30 -19.22 -25.59 23.77
C ARG A 30 -20.60 -25.08 23.32
N LYS A 31 -21.10 -23.99 23.90
CA LYS A 31 -22.18 -23.22 23.27
C LYS A 31 -21.75 -22.95 21.84
N LEU A 32 -22.49 -23.48 20.86
CA LEU A 32 -22.32 -23.15 19.45
C LEU A 32 -22.56 -21.65 19.29
N VAL A 33 -21.49 -20.86 19.28
CA VAL A 33 -21.55 -19.46 18.90
C VAL A 33 -21.94 -19.45 17.42
N LYS A 34 -23.11 -18.87 17.11
CA LYS A 34 -23.56 -18.72 15.71
C LYS A 34 -22.48 -17.94 14.96
N ALA A 35 -22.01 -18.49 13.84
CA ALA A 35 -20.96 -17.84 13.06
C ALA A 35 -21.40 -16.45 12.61
N ALA A 36 -20.48 -15.47 12.66
CA ALA A 36 -20.77 -14.07 12.33
C ALA A 36 -21.24 -13.89 10.89
N TYR A 37 -20.77 -14.74 9.97
CA TYR A 37 -21.13 -14.73 8.56
C TYR A 37 -21.52 -16.13 8.06
N SER A 38 -22.47 -16.22 7.13
CA SER A 38 -22.97 -17.49 6.60
C SER A 38 -21.89 -18.31 5.89
N PHE A 39 -20.91 -17.64 5.26
CA PHE A 39 -19.79 -18.29 4.58
C PHE A 39 -18.80 -18.96 5.55
N CYS A 40 -18.79 -18.59 6.84
CA CYS A 40 -17.87 -19.18 7.82
C CYS A 40 -18.16 -20.64 8.13
N ASN A 41 -19.40 -21.10 7.93
CA ASN A 41 -19.78 -22.49 8.20
C ASN A 41 -19.05 -23.51 7.29
N LYS A 42 -18.40 -23.03 6.21
CA LYS A 42 -17.69 -23.87 5.23
C LYS A 42 -16.16 -23.74 5.35
N ILE A 43 -15.65 -22.97 6.30
CA ILE A 43 -14.22 -22.71 6.46
C ILE A 43 -13.70 -23.51 7.64
N ASP A 44 -12.73 -24.37 7.37
CA ASP A 44 -12.02 -25.10 8.40
C ASP A 44 -10.93 -24.20 9.01
N LEU A 45 -11.08 -23.87 10.29
CA LEU A 45 -10.14 -23.10 11.09
C LEU A 45 -9.67 -23.90 12.31
N ASN A 46 -9.61 -25.22 12.19
CA ASN A 46 -9.29 -26.10 13.31
C ASN A 46 -7.78 -26.14 13.58
N TYR A 47 -7.30 -25.14 14.33
CA TYR A 47 -6.01 -25.16 15.02
C TYR A 47 -6.16 -24.61 16.44
N GLU A 48 -5.14 -24.84 17.27
CA GLU A 48 -5.06 -24.26 18.61
C GLU A 48 -4.87 -22.74 18.49
N ASN A 49 -5.95 -22.00 18.72
CA ASN A 49 -5.89 -20.54 18.66
C ASN A 49 -4.95 -19.99 19.74
N PRO A 50 -4.23 -18.88 19.45
CA PRO A 50 -3.48 -18.20 20.49
C PRO A 50 -4.41 -17.71 21.60
N LEU A 51 -3.86 -17.55 22.81
CA LEU A 51 -4.59 -16.90 23.90
C LEU A 51 -5.05 -15.52 23.44
N ARG A 52 -6.27 -15.11 23.82
CA ARG A 52 -6.89 -13.87 23.34
C ARG A 52 -6.01 -12.61 23.54
N GLY A 53 -5.24 -12.58 24.62
CA GLY A 53 -4.32 -11.49 24.95
C GLY A 53 -5.00 -10.13 25.10
N THR A 54 -4.32 -9.07 24.65
CA THR A 54 -4.79 -7.68 24.73
C THR A 54 -4.69 -7.04 23.34
N PRO A 55 -5.71 -7.19 22.49
CA PRO A 55 -5.75 -6.57 21.17
C PRO A 55 -5.52 -5.06 21.21
N PRO A 56 -4.88 -4.46 20.17
CA PRO A 56 -4.78 -3.01 20.10
C PRO A 56 -6.19 -2.40 19.96
N PRO A 57 -6.38 -1.07 20.13
CA PRO A 57 -7.67 -0.47 19.80
C PRO A 57 -7.99 -0.64 18.31
N PRO A 58 -9.26 -0.73 17.90
CA PRO A 58 -9.62 -0.75 16.49
C PRO A 58 -9.28 0.60 15.84
N LEU A 59 -8.87 0.57 14.57
CA LEU A 59 -8.48 1.77 13.84
C LEU A 59 -9.60 2.35 12.97
N SER A 60 -9.48 3.63 12.67
CA SER A 60 -10.24 4.33 11.63
C SER A 60 -9.35 5.34 10.93
N VAL A 61 -9.85 5.94 9.85
CA VAL A 61 -9.21 7.08 9.20
C VAL A 61 -10.05 8.33 9.44
N ALA A 62 -9.39 9.45 9.69
CA ALA A 62 -10.00 10.77 9.76
C ALA A 62 -9.06 11.78 9.07
N GLY A 63 -9.46 12.26 7.88
CA GLY A 63 -8.62 13.11 7.05
C GLY A 63 -7.30 12.41 6.72
N ASN A 64 -6.17 13.05 7.04
CA ASN A 64 -4.84 12.47 6.87
C ASN A 64 -4.38 11.57 8.03
N ARG A 65 -5.22 11.26 9.02
CA ARG A 65 -4.80 10.53 10.22
C ARG A 65 -5.39 9.12 10.28
N VAL A 66 -4.55 8.16 10.63
CA VAL A 66 -4.96 6.87 11.20
C VAL A 66 -5.21 7.07 12.70
N ILE A 67 -6.42 6.80 13.16
CA ILE A 67 -6.87 7.10 14.52
C ILE A 67 -7.39 5.85 15.22
N ASN A 68 -7.34 5.87 16.54
CA ASN A 68 -8.11 4.96 17.38
C ASN A 68 -9.60 5.28 17.18
N ALA A 69 -10.37 4.32 16.68
CA ALA A 69 -11.79 4.48 16.35
C ALA A 69 -12.66 4.79 17.58
N GLN A 70 -12.19 4.46 18.80
CA GLN A 70 -12.92 4.69 20.04
C GLN A 70 -12.63 6.06 20.64
N THR A 71 -11.39 6.55 20.52
CA THR A 71 -10.95 7.77 21.22
C THR A 71 -10.66 8.95 20.30
N GLY A 72 -10.65 8.75 18.98
CA GLY A 72 -10.27 9.76 17.99
C GLY A 72 -8.79 10.16 17.99
N LYS A 73 -7.96 9.55 18.85
CA LYS A 73 -6.54 9.90 18.99
C LYS A 73 -5.73 9.29 17.84
N HIS A 74 -4.76 10.05 17.32
CA HIS A 74 -3.82 9.55 16.31
C HIS A 74 -3.07 8.32 16.82
N VAL A 75 -2.93 7.32 15.96
CA VAL A 75 -2.14 6.12 16.21
C VAL A 75 -1.00 6.08 15.19
N PRO A 76 0.21 6.50 15.59
CA PRO A 76 1.38 6.36 14.73
C PRO A 76 1.73 4.87 14.59
N ILE A 77 1.74 4.36 13.36
CA ILE A 77 2.16 2.99 13.06
C ILE A 77 3.70 2.94 13.08
N ARG A 78 4.24 2.01 13.86
CA ARG A 78 5.66 1.69 13.98
C ARG A 78 5.77 0.21 13.71
N GLY A 79 5.86 -0.12 12.44
CA GLY A 79 5.78 -1.48 11.92
C GLY A 79 7.14 -2.10 11.63
N LEU A 80 7.12 -3.41 11.43
CA LEU A 80 8.24 -4.20 10.96
C LEU A 80 7.74 -5.18 9.89
N ASN A 81 8.49 -5.36 8.82
CA ASN A 81 8.24 -6.42 7.86
C ASN A 81 8.89 -7.73 8.34
N TRP A 82 8.12 -8.80 8.44
CA TRP A 82 8.64 -10.14 8.73
C TRP A 82 8.20 -11.11 7.64
N PHE A 83 9.00 -11.13 6.57
CA PHE A 83 8.82 -12.01 5.42
C PHE A 83 9.08 -13.48 5.78
N GLY A 84 8.72 -14.38 4.87
CA GLY A 84 8.86 -15.84 5.04
C GLY A 84 7.74 -16.62 4.35
N PHE A 85 6.52 -16.06 4.33
CA PHE A 85 5.39 -16.63 3.60
C PHE A 85 5.45 -16.39 2.08
N ASN A 86 6.50 -15.72 1.60
CA ASN A 86 6.75 -15.33 0.21
C ASN A 86 8.09 -15.84 -0.34
N VAL A 87 8.89 -16.52 0.49
CA VAL A 87 10.22 -17.06 0.12
C VAL A 87 10.30 -18.57 0.34
N GLY A 88 9.17 -19.27 0.22
CA GLY A 88 9.11 -20.74 0.29
C GLY A 88 9.28 -21.35 1.69
N MET A 89 9.21 -20.55 2.77
CA MET A 89 9.27 -21.08 4.15
C MET A 89 7.91 -21.49 4.71
N GLY A 90 6.82 -20.90 4.21
CA GLY A 90 5.47 -21.21 4.69
C GLY A 90 5.20 -20.76 6.13
N MET A 91 6.08 -19.90 6.65
CA MET A 91 6.06 -19.28 7.97
C MET A 91 7.03 -18.10 7.90
N VAL A 92 6.91 -17.15 8.83
CA VAL A 92 7.91 -16.09 9.01
C VAL A 92 9.32 -16.66 9.20
N ASP A 93 10.32 -15.96 8.67
CA ASP A 93 11.71 -16.42 8.58
C ASP A 93 12.43 -16.52 9.94
N GLY A 94 13.49 -17.35 10.02
CA GLY A 94 14.39 -17.44 11.18
C GLY A 94 14.07 -18.51 12.20
N LEU A 95 12.89 -19.12 12.14
CA LEU A 95 12.45 -20.07 13.17
C LEU A 95 13.20 -21.41 13.17
N TRP A 96 14.05 -21.66 12.17
CA TRP A 96 14.85 -22.89 12.06
C TRP A 96 16.23 -22.81 12.74
N VAL A 97 16.66 -21.62 13.15
CA VAL A 97 18.04 -21.31 13.56
C VAL A 97 18.47 -22.07 14.82
N GLY A 98 17.55 -22.28 15.78
CA GLY A 98 17.90 -22.80 17.09
C GLY A 98 18.67 -21.79 17.96
N GLY A 99 19.41 -22.29 18.96
CA GLY A 99 20.07 -21.46 19.96
C GLY A 99 19.14 -21.22 21.15
N HIS A 100 18.86 -19.96 21.48
CA HIS A 100 17.95 -19.63 22.59
C HIS A 100 16.54 -19.27 22.10
N GLU A 101 15.54 -19.43 22.95
CA GLU A 101 14.13 -19.14 22.61
C GLU A 101 13.90 -17.73 22.08
N GLY A 102 14.69 -16.73 22.51
CA GLY A 102 14.57 -15.35 22.02
C GLY A 102 14.98 -15.14 20.56
N ALA A 103 15.59 -16.15 19.93
CA ALA A 103 15.99 -16.15 18.51
C ALA A 103 15.18 -17.16 17.69
N THR A 104 14.53 -18.14 18.34
CA THR A 104 13.88 -19.27 17.66
C THR A 104 12.37 -19.35 17.88
N ASP A 105 11.86 -19.04 19.08
CA ASP A 105 10.44 -19.23 19.40
C ASP A 105 9.61 -18.07 18.87
N PHE A 106 8.71 -18.35 17.92
CA PHE A 106 7.86 -17.34 17.30
C PHE A 106 7.11 -16.48 18.33
N ALA A 107 6.49 -17.09 19.33
CA ALA A 107 5.69 -16.36 20.33
C ALA A 107 6.55 -15.47 21.21
N LEU A 108 7.76 -15.91 21.57
CA LEU A 108 8.68 -15.06 22.32
C LEU A 108 9.22 -13.92 21.45
N ILE A 109 9.54 -14.17 20.18
CA ILE A 109 9.94 -13.12 19.24
C ILE A 109 8.81 -12.10 19.05
N ALA A 110 7.57 -12.52 18.83
CA ALA A 110 6.42 -11.63 18.69
C ALA A 110 6.24 -10.73 19.92
N TYR A 111 6.43 -11.29 21.12
CA TYR A 111 6.43 -10.51 22.36
C TYR A 111 7.63 -9.54 22.45
N GLN A 112 8.82 -9.95 22.03
CA GLN A 112 9.99 -9.07 21.97
C GLN A 112 9.76 -7.87 21.03
N LEU A 113 9.16 -8.09 19.85
CA LEU A 113 8.84 -7.01 18.91
C LEU A 113 7.91 -5.96 19.54
N ARG A 114 6.88 -6.40 20.26
CA ARG A 114 6.02 -5.50 21.05
C ARG A 114 6.84 -4.70 22.07
N LEU A 115 7.75 -5.35 22.78
CA LEU A 115 8.59 -4.71 23.80
C LEU A 115 9.59 -3.72 23.20
N LEU A 116 10.17 -4.00 22.04
CA LEU A 116 11.02 -3.07 21.30
C LEU A 116 10.25 -1.82 20.82
N GLY A 117 8.93 -1.86 20.89
CA GLY A 117 8.06 -0.72 20.67
C GLY A 117 7.29 -0.75 19.36
N TYR A 118 7.47 -1.81 18.55
CA TYR A 118 6.66 -2.04 17.36
C TYR A 118 5.21 -2.26 17.77
N ASN A 119 4.29 -1.69 16.98
CA ASN A 119 2.85 -1.84 17.19
C ASN A 119 2.14 -2.43 15.96
N ALA A 120 2.88 -2.78 14.91
CA ALA A 120 2.36 -3.46 13.73
C ALA A 120 3.41 -4.43 13.17
N VAL A 121 2.95 -5.44 12.44
CA VAL A 121 3.79 -6.30 11.61
C VAL A 121 3.19 -6.38 10.21
N ARG A 122 4.02 -6.31 9.17
CA ARG A 122 3.64 -6.63 7.79
C ARG A 122 4.14 -8.02 7.47
N LEU A 123 3.24 -8.84 6.93
CA LEU A 123 3.44 -10.26 6.66
C LEU A 123 3.35 -10.48 5.15
N PRO A 124 4.48 -10.33 4.44
CA PRO A 124 4.54 -10.64 3.02
C PRO A 124 4.27 -12.12 2.75
N PHE A 125 3.41 -12.40 1.78
CA PHE A 125 3.07 -13.75 1.35
C PHE A 125 2.93 -13.85 -0.18
N THR A 126 3.15 -15.05 -0.72
CA THR A 126 2.72 -15.43 -2.08
C THR A 126 1.63 -16.48 -2.00
N TRP A 127 0.74 -16.53 -2.98
CA TRP A 127 -0.30 -17.57 -3.01
C TRP A 127 0.33 -18.96 -3.17
N ARG A 128 1.37 -19.07 -4.00
CA ARG A 128 2.16 -20.29 -4.18
C ARG A 128 2.63 -20.84 -2.84
N ASP A 129 3.28 -20.03 -2.02
CA ASP A 129 3.87 -20.51 -0.78
C ASP A 129 2.80 -20.81 0.29
N LEU A 130 1.64 -20.14 0.25
CA LEU A 130 0.50 -20.50 1.10
C LEU A 130 -0.10 -21.87 0.76
N THR A 131 0.04 -22.34 -0.49
CA THR A 131 -0.42 -23.67 -0.93
C THR A 131 0.58 -24.78 -0.67
N MET A 132 1.83 -24.46 -0.34
CA MET A 132 2.84 -25.47 -0.02
C MET A 132 2.53 -26.21 1.28
N ALA A 133 3.08 -27.42 1.41
CA ALA A 133 3.06 -28.16 2.66
C ALA A 133 3.85 -27.41 3.75
N PRO A 134 3.36 -27.36 4.99
CA PRO A 134 4.05 -26.69 6.08
C PRO A 134 5.34 -27.43 6.49
N LYS A 135 6.46 -26.72 6.51
CA LYS A 135 7.76 -27.24 6.99
C LYS A 135 7.73 -27.47 8.49
N ASP A 136 8.35 -28.52 9.00
CA ASP A 136 8.55 -28.68 10.45
C ASP A 136 9.57 -27.65 10.96
N LEU A 137 9.12 -26.81 11.90
CA LEU A 137 9.91 -25.73 12.50
C LEU A 137 10.08 -25.93 14.01
N VAL A 138 9.75 -27.11 14.52
CA VAL A 138 10.11 -27.49 15.88
C VAL A 138 11.63 -27.61 15.96
N LYS A 139 12.22 -26.89 16.93
CA LYS A 139 13.66 -26.85 17.14
C LYS A 139 14.00 -26.92 18.62
N GLU A 140 15.10 -27.59 18.93
CA GLU A 140 15.71 -27.48 20.24
C GLU A 140 16.13 -26.04 20.48
N CYS A 141 15.85 -25.54 21.69
CA CYS A 141 16.20 -24.19 22.07
C CYS A 141 16.34 -24.06 23.60
N THR A 142 17.27 -23.21 24.03
CA THR A 142 17.52 -22.94 25.44
C THR A 142 16.60 -21.83 25.96
N PRO A 143 16.08 -21.95 27.20
CA PRO A 143 15.25 -20.90 27.80
C PRO A 143 16.07 -19.64 28.11
N LEU A 144 15.44 -18.47 28.07
CA LEU A 144 16.02 -17.21 28.51
C LEU A 144 15.46 -16.84 29.89
N SER A 145 16.35 -16.51 30.81
CA SER A 145 15.94 -15.88 32.07
C SER A 145 15.36 -14.48 31.82
N PRO A 146 14.49 -13.97 32.72
CA PRO A 146 13.99 -12.60 32.64
C PRO A 146 15.10 -11.54 32.54
N ASP A 147 16.24 -11.73 33.22
CA ASP A 147 17.37 -10.80 33.16
C ASP A 147 18.10 -10.83 31.82
N GLN A 148 18.32 -12.02 31.24
CA GLN A 148 18.87 -12.13 29.88
C GLN A 148 17.94 -11.46 28.87
N LEU A 149 16.63 -11.65 29.02
CA LEU A 149 15.64 -11.03 28.14
C LEU A 149 15.61 -9.50 28.28
N LYS A 150 15.73 -8.95 29.50
CA LYS A 150 15.86 -7.49 29.70
C LYS A 150 17.14 -6.96 29.06
N ARG A 151 18.30 -7.60 29.26
CA ARG A 151 19.57 -7.17 28.64
C ARG A 151 19.52 -7.21 27.12
N ARG A 152 18.77 -8.17 26.56
CA ARG A 152 18.52 -8.25 25.13
C ARG A 152 17.63 -7.13 24.60
N LEU A 153 16.66 -6.66 25.39
CA LEU A 153 15.59 -5.73 24.95
C LEU A 153 15.76 -4.29 25.46
N ILE A 154 16.87 -3.98 26.13
CA ILE A 154 17.27 -2.63 26.51
C ILE A 154 18.54 -2.29 25.73
N SER A 155 18.59 -1.08 25.18
CA SER A 155 19.76 -0.63 24.43
C SER A 155 21.03 -0.74 25.30
N PRO A 156 22.13 -1.33 24.78
CA PRO A 156 23.37 -1.51 25.53
C PRO A 156 23.89 -0.20 26.13
N ASN A 157 23.64 0.94 25.46
CA ASN A 157 24.08 2.26 25.88
C ASN A 157 23.38 2.76 27.16
N VAL A 158 22.26 2.14 27.56
CA VAL A 158 21.45 2.58 28.71
C VAL A 158 20.96 1.41 29.58
N VAL A 159 21.55 0.22 29.42
CA VAL A 159 21.09 -0.98 30.11
C VAL A 159 21.12 -0.84 31.63
N ASP A 160 22.21 -0.30 32.18
CA ASP A 160 22.37 -0.15 33.64
C ASP A 160 21.33 0.78 34.26
N LYS A 161 20.85 1.77 33.49
CA LYS A 161 19.80 2.70 33.93
C LYS A 161 18.44 2.01 34.09
N TYR A 162 18.12 1.05 33.23
CA TYR A 162 16.77 0.50 33.11
C TYR A 162 16.64 -0.98 33.47
N ILE A 163 17.74 -1.69 33.76
CA ILE A 163 17.73 -3.13 34.03
C ILE A 163 16.86 -3.54 35.24
N ASN A 164 16.64 -2.63 36.18
CA ASN A 164 15.82 -2.86 37.37
C ASN A 164 14.31 -2.66 37.13
N LEU A 165 13.90 -2.17 35.96
CA LEU A 165 12.47 -2.07 35.64
C LEU A 165 11.85 -3.47 35.50
N PRO A 166 10.61 -3.67 35.98
CA PRO A 166 9.91 -4.94 35.80
C PRO A 166 9.61 -5.15 34.32
N LEU A 167 9.92 -6.34 33.82
CA LEU A 167 9.61 -6.73 32.45
C LEU A 167 8.07 -6.80 32.28
N PRO A 168 7.47 -6.11 31.29
CA PRO A 168 6.02 -6.13 31.10
C PRO A 168 5.53 -7.54 30.78
N SER A 169 4.42 -8.01 31.34
CA SER A 169 3.94 -9.38 31.11
C SER A 169 3.70 -9.72 29.64
N ASN A 170 4.04 -10.94 29.22
CA ASN A 170 3.57 -11.50 27.95
C ASN A 170 2.05 -11.78 28.06
N VAL A 171 1.23 -11.07 27.28
CA VAL A 171 -0.23 -11.14 27.38
C VAL A 171 -0.84 -12.31 26.60
N SER A 172 -0.09 -12.90 25.67
CA SER A 172 -0.51 -14.07 24.89
C SER A 172 0.64 -15.09 24.78
N PRO A 173 1.09 -15.66 25.90
CA PRO A 173 2.13 -16.67 25.89
C PRO A 173 1.60 -17.96 25.25
N GLN A 174 2.40 -18.58 24.39
CA GLN A 174 2.07 -19.89 23.83
C GLN A 174 2.56 -20.99 24.77
N ARG A 175 1.72 -22.01 24.97
CA ARG A 175 2.07 -23.14 25.83
C ARG A 175 3.02 -24.08 25.07
N LYS A 176 4.26 -24.18 25.52
CA LYS A 176 5.20 -25.21 25.03
C LYS A 176 4.71 -26.59 25.48
N ARG A 177 4.74 -27.55 24.56
CA ARG A 177 4.29 -28.93 24.84
C ARG A 177 5.37 -29.72 25.59
N GLN A 178 6.63 -29.43 25.31
CA GLN A 178 7.80 -30.02 25.96
C GLN A 178 8.83 -28.92 26.28
N PRO A 179 9.45 -28.95 27.48
CA PRO A 179 10.59 -28.08 27.78
C PRO A 179 11.74 -28.28 26.79
N GLY A 180 12.50 -27.23 26.50
CA GLY A 180 13.67 -27.30 25.61
C GLY A 180 13.36 -27.28 24.11
N PHE A 181 12.09 -27.17 23.72
CA PHE A 181 11.68 -27.08 22.31
C PHE A 181 10.88 -25.80 22.02
N CYS A 182 11.15 -25.21 20.87
CA CYS A 182 10.49 -24.03 20.34
C CYS A 182 9.45 -24.43 19.28
N ASN A 183 8.46 -23.56 19.05
CA ASN A 183 7.51 -23.64 17.92
C ASN A 183 6.59 -24.89 17.84
N GLN A 184 6.47 -25.69 18.90
CA GLN A 184 5.65 -26.91 18.92
C GLN A 184 4.14 -26.70 18.76
N TYR A 185 3.68 -25.46 18.93
CA TYR A 185 2.29 -25.05 18.83
C TYR A 185 1.91 -24.55 17.43
N LEU A 186 2.88 -24.42 16.50
CA LEU A 186 2.60 -23.92 15.16
C LEU A 186 1.63 -24.86 14.42
N PRO A 187 0.62 -24.32 13.71
CA PRO A 187 -0.25 -25.15 12.88
C PRO A 187 0.55 -25.94 11.83
N MET A 188 0.28 -27.23 11.72
CA MET A 188 0.91 -28.14 10.75
C MET A 188 -0.03 -28.55 9.62
N ARG A 189 -1.22 -27.97 9.54
CA ARG A 189 -2.21 -28.33 8.54
C ARG A 189 -1.96 -27.70 7.17
N SER A 190 -1.67 -26.41 7.13
CA SER A 190 -1.28 -25.69 5.93
C SER A 190 -0.65 -24.35 6.28
N ASN A 191 0.02 -23.73 5.31
CA ASN A 191 0.60 -22.39 5.48
C ASN A 191 -0.47 -21.30 5.60
N TYR A 192 -1.67 -21.50 5.03
CA TYR A 192 -2.83 -20.64 5.33
C TYR A 192 -3.15 -20.61 6.84
N HIS A 193 -3.22 -21.77 7.51
CA HIS A 193 -3.48 -21.80 8.95
C HIS A 193 -2.35 -21.15 9.75
N ARG A 194 -1.10 -21.25 9.29
CA ARG A 194 0.04 -20.54 9.90
C ARG A 194 -0.09 -19.04 9.78
N LEU A 195 -0.39 -18.52 8.58
CA LEU A 195 -0.60 -17.09 8.37
C LEU A 195 -1.71 -16.55 9.29
N LEU A 196 -2.84 -17.27 9.36
CA LEU A 196 -3.97 -16.93 10.23
C LEU A 196 -3.60 -16.97 11.72
N PHE A 197 -2.87 -17.99 12.16
CA PHE A 197 -2.36 -18.10 13.53
C PHE A 197 -1.39 -16.96 13.88
N VAL A 198 -0.47 -16.62 12.96
CA VAL A 198 0.48 -15.52 13.13
C VAL A 198 -0.27 -14.20 13.26
N ALA A 199 -1.25 -13.94 12.38
CA ALA A 199 -2.07 -12.74 12.44
C ALA A 199 -2.82 -12.62 13.79
N GLN A 200 -3.49 -13.69 14.23
CA GLN A 200 -4.15 -13.69 15.54
C GLN A 200 -3.17 -13.51 16.71
N SER A 201 -1.97 -14.09 16.61
CA SER A 201 -0.95 -13.99 17.67
C SER A 201 -0.45 -12.56 17.85
N PHE A 202 -0.17 -11.86 16.75
CA PHE A 202 0.23 -10.46 16.82
C PHE A 202 -0.88 -9.54 17.32
N ILE A 203 -2.11 -9.77 16.86
CA ILE A 203 -3.28 -9.07 17.38
C ILE A 203 -3.42 -9.31 18.88
N ALA A 204 -3.34 -10.55 19.34
CA ALA A 204 -3.41 -10.87 20.76
C ALA A 204 -2.26 -10.22 21.57
N GLN A 205 -1.09 -9.99 20.96
CA GLN A 205 0.01 -9.25 21.58
C GLN A 205 -0.19 -7.73 21.62
N GLY A 206 -1.28 -7.19 21.05
CA GLY A 206 -1.53 -5.76 21.02
C GLY A 206 -0.91 -5.06 19.81
N MET A 207 -0.67 -5.80 18.72
CA MET A 207 -0.10 -5.28 17.48
C MET A 207 -1.08 -5.39 16.32
N TYR A 208 -1.02 -4.47 15.38
CA TYR A 208 -1.73 -4.55 14.10
C TYR A 208 -1.01 -5.50 13.13
N VAL A 209 -1.74 -5.97 12.13
CA VAL A 209 -1.20 -6.87 11.10
C VAL A 209 -1.50 -6.31 9.73
N VAL A 210 -0.52 -6.31 8.84
CA VAL A 210 -0.72 -6.10 7.40
C VAL A 210 -0.54 -7.43 6.71
N LEU A 211 -1.58 -7.85 5.98
CA LEU A 211 -1.47 -8.94 5.03
C LEU A 211 -1.00 -8.34 3.71
N ASP A 212 0.20 -8.70 3.31
CA ASP A 212 0.88 -8.14 2.16
C ASP A 212 1.05 -9.19 1.06
N TYR A 213 0.39 -8.98 -0.06
CA TYR A 213 0.59 -9.82 -1.23
C TYR A 213 1.85 -9.41 -1.98
N GLN A 214 2.91 -10.21 -1.88
CA GLN A 214 4.23 -9.91 -2.43
C GLN A 214 4.61 -10.84 -3.59
N PRO A 215 4.21 -10.56 -4.84
CA PRO A 215 4.34 -11.50 -5.96
C PRO A 215 5.76 -11.67 -6.50
N GLN A 216 6.66 -10.70 -6.26
CA GLN A 216 8.10 -10.75 -6.60
C GLN A 216 8.44 -11.07 -8.06
N GLY A 217 7.57 -10.73 -9.02
CA GLY A 217 7.77 -11.12 -10.42
C GLY A 217 7.47 -12.60 -10.73
N LEU A 218 7.07 -13.40 -9.73
CA LEU A 218 6.98 -14.86 -9.83
C LEU A 218 5.54 -15.39 -10.00
N GLU A 219 4.53 -14.60 -9.65
CA GLU A 219 3.13 -15.04 -9.63
C GLU A 219 2.35 -14.63 -10.87
N GLN A 220 1.43 -15.47 -11.34
CA GLN A 220 0.63 -15.21 -12.55
C GLN A 220 -0.72 -14.56 -12.25
N GLN A 221 -1.13 -14.61 -10.99
CA GLN A 221 -2.43 -14.16 -10.50
C GLN A 221 -2.70 -12.69 -10.85
N PRO A 222 -1.74 -11.76 -10.72
CA PRO A 222 -1.96 -10.35 -11.06
C PRO A 222 -2.33 -10.12 -12.53
N TYR A 223 -2.05 -11.07 -13.43
CA TYR A 223 -2.37 -10.93 -14.86
C TYR A 223 -3.81 -11.37 -15.21
N SER A 224 -4.55 -11.93 -14.26
CA SER A 224 -5.97 -12.27 -14.41
C SER A 224 -6.79 -11.60 -13.31
N LEU A 225 -7.57 -10.58 -13.67
CA LEU A 225 -8.40 -9.84 -12.71
C LEU A 225 -9.32 -10.77 -11.90
N SER A 226 -9.98 -11.72 -12.57
CA SER A 226 -10.90 -12.66 -11.90
C SER A 226 -10.16 -13.57 -10.91
N THR A 227 -9.02 -14.13 -11.32
CA THR A 227 -8.20 -15.00 -10.48
C THR A 227 -7.69 -14.23 -9.26
N PHE A 228 -7.09 -13.05 -9.49
CA PHE A 228 -6.54 -12.19 -8.45
C PHE A 228 -7.57 -11.85 -7.37
N VAL A 229 -8.73 -11.33 -7.80
CA VAL A 229 -9.82 -10.96 -6.88
C VAL A 229 -10.36 -12.18 -6.16
N SER A 230 -10.52 -13.32 -6.84
CA SER A 230 -11.04 -14.54 -6.22
C SER A 230 -10.13 -15.09 -5.12
N GLN A 231 -8.80 -15.00 -5.28
CA GLN A 231 -7.84 -15.48 -4.29
C GLN A 231 -7.81 -14.58 -3.06
N TRP A 232 -7.78 -13.26 -3.26
CA TRP A 232 -7.97 -12.30 -2.17
C TRP A 232 -9.29 -12.51 -1.42
N THR A 233 -10.37 -12.72 -2.16
CA THR A 233 -11.70 -13.00 -1.58
C THR A 233 -11.68 -14.30 -0.75
N GLY A 234 -10.99 -15.34 -1.23
CA GLY A 234 -10.82 -16.60 -0.51
C GLY A 234 -10.04 -16.43 0.79
N LEU A 235 -8.89 -15.75 0.75
CA LEU A 235 -8.11 -15.46 1.95
C LEU A 235 -8.89 -14.61 2.94
N TRP A 236 -9.54 -13.55 2.47
CA TRP A 236 -10.30 -12.67 3.35
C TRP A 236 -11.48 -13.37 4.01
N LYS A 237 -12.16 -14.29 3.33
CA LYS A 237 -13.19 -15.13 3.96
C LYS A 237 -12.62 -15.91 5.15
N MET A 238 -11.42 -16.46 5.04
CA MET A 238 -10.77 -17.14 6.17
C MET A 238 -10.46 -16.17 7.31
N VAL A 239 -9.94 -14.98 7.00
CA VAL A 239 -9.66 -13.92 7.98
C VAL A 239 -10.94 -13.44 8.68
N ALA A 240 -12.00 -13.19 7.94
CA ALA A 240 -13.31 -12.75 8.45
C ALA A 240 -14.00 -13.79 9.34
N CYS A 241 -13.58 -15.05 9.21
CA CYS A 241 -14.09 -16.15 10.02
C CYS A 241 -13.18 -16.52 11.18
N LEU A 242 -12.04 -15.84 11.34
CA LEU A 242 -11.18 -16.01 12.51
C LEU A 242 -11.99 -15.86 13.80
N PRO A 243 -11.73 -16.70 14.82
CA PRO A 243 -12.32 -16.53 16.13
C PRO A 243 -12.14 -15.09 16.63
N ASN A 244 -13.22 -14.52 17.15
CA ASN A 244 -13.30 -13.13 17.64
C ASN A 244 -13.08 -12.07 16.56
N PHE A 245 -13.41 -12.33 15.29
CA PHE A 245 -13.27 -11.33 14.24
C PHE A 245 -13.92 -9.98 14.59
N GLU A 246 -15.21 -9.99 14.99
CA GLU A 246 -15.95 -8.78 15.33
C GLU A 246 -15.35 -7.99 16.50
N SER A 247 -14.82 -8.67 17.52
CA SER A 247 -14.33 -7.99 18.74
C SER A 247 -12.84 -7.66 18.69
N ASP A 248 -12.02 -8.54 18.12
CA ASP A 248 -10.57 -8.55 18.30
C ASP A 248 -9.79 -8.31 17.01
N VAL A 249 -10.36 -8.57 15.83
CA VAL A 249 -9.62 -8.53 14.55
C VAL A 249 -10.08 -7.38 13.65
N ALA A 250 -11.38 -7.07 13.65
CA ALA A 250 -11.95 -6.01 12.83
C ALA A 250 -11.22 -4.68 13.05
N ASN A 251 -10.87 -4.03 11.92
CA ASN A 251 -10.11 -2.78 11.88
C ASN A 251 -8.72 -2.84 12.56
N ARG A 252 -8.10 -4.02 12.58
CA ARG A 252 -6.71 -4.22 13.04
C ARG A 252 -5.85 -4.99 12.04
N ILE A 253 -6.49 -5.46 10.97
CA ILE A 253 -5.83 -6.03 9.80
C ILE A 253 -5.93 -5.03 8.66
N PHE A 254 -4.78 -4.73 8.08
CA PHE A 254 -4.65 -3.99 6.83
C PHE A 254 -4.52 -5.00 5.69
N VAL A 255 -5.16 -4.70 4.57
CA VAL A 255 -5.00 -5.44 3.31
C VAL A 255 -4.14 -4.60 2.40
N ASP A 256 -2.88 -5.00 2.26
CA ASP A 256 -1.95 -4.44 1.29
C ASP A 256 -2.06 -5.25 0.01
N VAL A 257 -2.75 -4.67 -0.98
CA VAL A 257 -3.35 -5.44 -2.08
C VAL A 257 -2.30 -6.05 -2.98
N MET A 258 -1.18 -5.35 -3.20
CA MET A 258 -0.05 -5.86 -3.98
C MET A 258 1.19 -5.01 -3.72
N ASN A 259 2.22 -5.68 -3.22
CA ASN A 259 3.57 -5.16 -3.13
C ASN A 259 4.14 -4.84 -4.50
N GLU A 260 4.69 -3.64 -4.63
CA GLU A 260 5.49 -3.16 -5.75
C GLU A 260 4.99 -3.67 -7.10
N PRO A 261 3.83 -3.18 -7.59
CA PRO A 261 3.27 -3.60 -8.87
C PRO A 261 4.27 -3.51 -10.02
N ASP A 262 5.24 -2.62 -9.90
CA ASP A 262 6.37 -2.45 -10.81
C ASP A 262 7.18 -3.75 -11.02
N SER A 263 7.34 -4.57 -9.97
CA SER A 263 8.02 -5.87 -10.03
C SER A 263 7.33 -6.87 -10.97
N MET A 264 6.04 -6.65 -11.23
CA MET A 264 5.22 -7.41 -12.16
C MET A 264 5.09 -6.74 -13.53
N GLY A 265 5.78 -5.60 -13.75
CA GLY A 265 5.57 -4.75 -14.92
C GLY A 265 4.15 -4.17 -15.01
N ILE A 266 3.41 -4.15 -13.90
CA ILE A 266 2.05 -3.62 -13.84
C ILE A 266 2.15 -2.11 -13.65
N ARG A 267 1.37 -1.36 -14.43
CA ARG A 267 1.21 0.10 -14.35
C ARG A 267 -0.17 0.43 -13.78
N TRP A 268 -0.46 1.70 -13.54
CA TRP A 268 -1.81 2.13 -13.12
C TRP A 268 -2.87 1.73 -14.16
N GLU A 269 -2.59 2.05 -15.42
CA GLU A 269 -3.40 1.66 -16.57
C GLU A 269 -3.17 0.19 -16.98
N SER A 270 -4.22 -0.43 -17.52
CA SER A 270 -4.13 -1.75 -18.16
C SER A 270 -3.31 -1.67 -19.45
N SER A 271 -2.57 -2.73 -19.77
CA SER A 271 -1.79 -2.80 -21.00
C SER A 271 -1.67 -4.25 -21.49
N GLY A 272 -1.60 -4.44 -22.81
CA GLY A 272 -1.38 -5.76 -23.42
C GLY A 272 -2.41 -6.83 -23.04
N GLY A 273 -3.68 -6.44 -22.83
CA GLY A 273 -4.74 -7.35 -22.39
C GLY A 273 -4.67 -7.77 -20.92
N ARG A 274 -3.74 -7.22 -20.14
CA ARG A 274 -3.57 -7.48 -18.70
C ARG A 274 -4.13 -6.33 -17.88
N PRO A 275 -4.67 -6.60 -16.67
CA PRO A 275 -5.22 -5.56 -15.82
C PRO A 275 -4.14 -4.64 -15.28
N GLY A 276 -4.48 -3.36 -15.10
CA GLY A 276 -3.63 -2.39 -14.39
C GLY A 276 -3.86 -2.43 -12.88
N ALA A 277 -2.97 -1.80 -12.11
CA ALA A 277 -3.09 -1.68 -10.66
C ALA A 277 -4.45 -1.08 -10.25
N ALA A 278 -4.95 -0.09 -11.00
CA ALA A 278 -6.25 0.51 -10.74
C ALA A 278 -7.39 -0.53 -10.71
N GLN A 279 -7.41 -1.44 -11.69
CA GLN A 279 -8.44 -2.48 -11.78
C GLN A 279 -8.29 -3.53 -10.69
N LEU A 280 -7.06 -3.98 -10.44
CA LEU A 280 -6.76 -4.99 -9.41
C LEU A 280 -7.14 -4.48 -8.01
N TYR A 281 -6.77 -3.24 -7.70
CA TYR A 281 -7.02 -2.59 -6.42
C TYR A 281 -8.51 -2.37 -6.16
N LEU A 282 -9.21 -1.72 -7.10
CA LEU A 282 -10.62 -1.38 -6.93
C LEU A 282 -11.50 -2.63 -6.90
N ALA A 283 -11.26 -3.61 -7.77
CA ALA A 283 -12.06 -4.84 -7.79
C ALA A 283 -11.84 -5.71 -6.54
N THR A 284 -10.60 -5.75 -6.02
CA THR A 284 -10.31 -6.44 -4.76
C THR A 284 -11.01 -5.74 -3.59
N ALA A 285 -10.86 -4.42 -3.49
CA ALA A 285 -11.50 -3.63 -2.44
C ALA A 285 -13.04 -3.73 -2.49
N ASP A 286 -13.65 -3.66 -3.67
CA ASP A 286 -15.09 -3.87 -3.87
C ASP A 286 -15.53 -5.25 -3.34
N SER A 287 -14.80 -6.31 -3.71
CA SER A 287 -15.12 -7.67 -3.27
C SER A 287 -15.03 -7.83 -1.75
N LEU A 288 -13.93 -7.37 -1.14
CA LEU A 288 -13.70 -7.54 0.29
C LEU A 288 -14.64 -6.65 1.13
N TRP A 289 -14.91 -5.44 0.66
CA TRP A 289 -15.87 -4.53 1.28
C TRP A 289 -17.29 -5.13 1.27
N GLY A 290 -17.67 -5.80 0.19
CA GLY A 290 -18.95 -6.50 0.10
C GLY A 290 -19.12 -7.65 1.11
N LEU A 291 -18.01 -8.25 1.57
CA LEU A 291 -18.03 -9.32 2.59
C LEU A 291 -18.15 -8.76 4.01
N THR A 292 -17.34 -7.75 4.35
CA THR A 292 -17.24 -7.21 5.72
C THR A 292 -17.09 -5.68 5.70
N PRO A 293 -18.15 -4.92 5.38
CA PRO A 293 -18.06 -3.47 5.25
C PRO A 293 -17.66 -2.81 6.59
N ASN A 294 -16.81 -1.78 6.54
CA ASN A 294 -16.28 -1.07 7.72
C ASN A 294 -15.44 -1.90 8.71
N LYS A 295 -14.90 -3.06 8.28
CA LYS A 295 -14.05 -3.93 9.12
C LYS A 295 -12.59 -4.03 8.63
N LEU A 296 -12.27 -3.33 7.54
CA LEU A 296 -11.05 -3.41 6.75
C LEU A 296 -10.38 -2.04 6.66
N LEU A 297 -9.06 -2.04 6.54
CA LEU A 297 -8.26 -0.92 6.03
C LEU A 297 -7.52 -1.41 4.79
N PHE A 298 -7.57 -0.62 3.70
CA PHE A 298 -6.87 -0.93 2.47
C PHE A 298 -5.60 -0.11 2.37
N MET A 299 -4.51 -0.77 2.01
CA MET A 299 -3.24 -0.18 1.64
C MET A 299 -3.07 -0.34 0.13
N PHE A 300 -2.81 0.78 -0.55
CA PHE A 300 -2.52 0.82 -1.98
C PHE A 300 -1.12 1.39 -2.19
N GLU A 301 -0.28 0.67 -2.91
CA GLU A 301 1.07 1.08 -3.30
C GLU A 301 1.05 1.84 -4.65
N GLY A 302 2.11 2.59 -4.92
CA GLY A 302 2.27 3.37 -6.14
C GLY A 302 3.03 2.59 -7.21
N THR A 303 2.90 2.98 -8.48
CA THR A 303 3.57 2.25 -9.57
C THR A 303 3.73 3.06 -10.87
N GLY A 304 4.60 2.61 -11.77
CA GLY A 304 4.69 3.00 -13.18
C GLY A 304 5.32 4.38 -13.42
N GLN A 305 6.02 4.92 -12.43
CA GLN A 305 6.58 6.27 -12.44
C GLN A 305 8.10 6.30 -12.18
N ASN A 306 8.80 5.19 -12.42
CA ASN A 306 10.27 5.10 -12.32
C ASN A 306 11.02 6.13 -13.18
N GLY A 307 10.43 6.57 -14.30
CA GLY A 307 11.00 7.64 -15.16
C GLY A 307 11.10 9.01 -14.48
N TYR A 308 10.50 9.18 -13.29
CA TYR A 308 10.70 10.34 -12.43
C TYR A 308 11.85 10.16 -11.42
N GLY A 309 12.47 8.97 -11.36
CA GLY A 309 13.46 8.60 -10.36
C GLY A 309 12.86 7.98 -9.09
N LEU A 310 11.60 7.53 -9.14
CA LEU A 310 10.94 6.86 -8.02
C LEU A 310 11.30 5.37 -7.99
N ASN A 311 11.49 4.83 -6.78
CA ASN A 311 11.60 3.38 -6.58
C ASN A 311 10.23 2.69 -6.74
N TRP A 312 10.25 1.36 -6.83
CA TRP A 312 9.05 0.55 -6.88
C TRP A 312 8.17 0.78 -5.65
N GLY A 313 6.85 0.75 -5.84
CA GLY A 313 5.88 0.99 -4.76
C GLY A 313 5.62 2.47 -4.45
N ASN A 314 6.33 3.44 -5.05
CA ASN A 314 6.22 4.87 -4.71
C ASN A 314 5.38 5.70 -5.71
N GLY A 315 5.12 5.25 -6.94
CA GLY A 315 4.54 6.09 -8.02
C GLY A 315 3.11 6.63 -7.81
N PHE A 316 2.96 7.82 -7.22
CA PHE A 316 1.68 8.49 -6.90
C PHE A 316 1.51 9.91 -7.47
N ILE A 317 2.39 10.36 -8.37
CA ILE A 317 2.29 11.68 -9.01
C ILE A 317 1.00 11.75 -9.83
N THR A 318 0.12 12.70 -9.52
CA THR A 318 -1.14 12.93 -10.26
C THR A 318 -1.12 14.16 -11.15
N ASP A 319 -0.04 14.96 -11.11
CA ASP A 319 0.11 16.14 -11.96
C ASP A 319 0.23 15.72 -13.44
N SER A 320 -0.77 16.08 -14.24
CA SER A 320 -0.84 15.67 -15.64
C SER A 320 0.30 16.23 -16.50
N GLN A 321 0.87 17.39 -16.17
CA GLN A 321 2.01 17.95 -16.92
C GLN A 321 3.28 17.13 -16.65
N ILE A 322 3.52 16.76 -15.39
CA ILE A 322 4.64 15.88 -15.03
C ILE A 322 4.48 14.50 -15.68
N ILE A 323 3.27 13.93 -15.64
CA ILE A 323 2.98 12.63 -16.25
C ILE A 323 3.24 12.65 -17.76
N GLN A 324 2.66 13.61 -18.48
CA GLN A 324 2.75 13.68 -19.94
C GLN A 324 4.17 13.98 -20.43
N SER A 325 4.87 14.91 -19.78
CA SER A 325 6.23 15.29 -20.19
C SER A 325 7.26 14.16 -20.07
N ARG A 326 6.96 13.11 -19.30
CA ARG A 326 7.88 11.99 -19.02
C ARG A 326 7.31 10.62 -19.38
N GLY A 327 6.12 10.55 -19.97
CA GLY A 327 5.46 9.28 -20.32
C GLY A 327 5.18 8.37 -19.09
N LEU A 328 4.91 8.98 -17.94
CA LEU A 328 4.68 8.24 -16.70
C LEU A 328 3.31 7.54 -16.72
N SER A 329 3.14 6.52 -15.90
CA SER A 329 1.85 5.89 -15.66
C SER A 329 0.92 6.85 -14.93
N ASP A 330 -0.38 6.82 -15.25
CA ASP A 330 -1.36 7.80 -14.76
C ASP A 330 -2.26 7.22 -13.66
N PRO A 331 -2.09 7.63 -12.38
CA PRO A 331 -2.97 7.23 -11.27
C PRO A 331 -4.33 7.95 -11.25
N ASN A 332 -4.54 9.01 -12.05
CA ASN A 332 -5.77 9.82 -11.97
C ASN A 332 -7.07 9.01 -12.11
N PRO A 333 -7.20 8.05 -13.05
CA PRO A 333 -8.41 7.23 -13.16
C PRO A 333 -8.71 6.41 -11.90
N PHE A 334 -7.67 5.89 -11.23
CA PHE A 334 -7.81 5.18 -9.96
C PHE A 334 -8.38 6.11 -8.89
N PHE A 335 -7.75 7.28 -8.68
CA PHE A 335 -8.20 8.22 -7.66
C PHE A 335 -9.62 8.74 -7.91
N LYS A 336 -9.95 9.14 -9.14
CA LYS A 336 -11.31 9.57 -9.52
C LYS A 336 -12.35 8.53 -9.17
N THR A 337 -12.07 7.26 -9.48
CA THR A 337 -12.98 6.15 -9.17
C THR A 337 -13.05 5.91 -7.67
N LEU A 338 -11.91 5.91 -6.98
CA LEU A 338 -11.82 5.68 -5.53
C LEU A 338 -12.67 6.70 -4.73
N LEU A 339 -12.75 7.96 -5.16
CA LEU A 339 -13.59 8.97 -4.52
C LEU A 339 -15.08 8.64 -4.50
N THR A 340 -15.54 7.78 -5.41
CA THR A 340 -16.94 7.33 -5.47
C THR A 340 -17.21 6.11 -4.60
N LYS A 341 -16.17 5.50 -4.03
CA LYS A 341 -16.27 4.22 -3.33
C LYS A 341 -16.60 4.41 -1.84
N PRO A 342 -17.39 3.50 -1.24
CA PRO A 342 -17.77 3.58 0.17
C PRO A 342 -16.59 3.38 1.14
N TYR A 343 -15.47 2.85 0.65
CA TYR A 343 -14.25 2.61 1.41
C TYR A 343 -13.18 3.69 1.19
N VAL A 344 -13.50 4.83 0.57
CA VAL A 344 -12.53 5.93 0.40
C VAL A 344 -11.95 6.40 1.75
N ASP A 345 -12.75 6.38 2.82
CA ASP A 345 -12.35 6.65 4.21
C ASP A 345 -11.70 5.45 4.92
N ARG A 346 -11.29 4.44 4.16
CA ARG A 346 -10.56 3.25 4.62
C ARG A 346 -9.33 2.99 3.77
N SER A 347 -9.01 3.89 2.84
CA SER A 347 -7.89 3.80 1.92
C SER A 347 -6.67 4.56 2.45
N ILE A 348 -5.54 3.87 2.51
CA ILE A 348 -4.25 4.38 2.96
C ILE A 348 -3.28 4.26 1.80
N LEU A 349 -2.58 5.36 1.49
CA LEU A 349 -1.54 5.36 0.48
C LEU A 349 -0.23 4.90 1.13
N THR A 350 0.42 3.92 0.51
CA THR A 350 1.56 3.24 1.12
C THR A 350 2.80 3.22 0.22
N PRO A 351 3.49 4.36 0.05
CA PRO A 351 4.71 4.39 -0.73
C PRO A 351 5.83 3.59 -0.04
N HIS A 352 6.65 2.92 -0.85
CA HIS A 352 7.96 2.44 -0.41
C HIS A 352 9.00 3.51 -0.66
N VAL A 353 9.95 3.68 0.26
CA VAL A 353 11.00 4.69 0.10
C VAL A 353 12.31 4.15 0.64
N TYR A 354 13.34 4.12 -0.20
CA TYR A 354 14.62 3.48 0.10
C TYR A 354 15.83 4.37 -0.25
N PRO A 355 16.97 4.18 0.45
CA PRO A 355 18.18 4.98 0.24
C PRO A 355 18.94 4.62 -1.05
N PRO A 356 20.01 5.36 -1.37
CA PRO A 356 20.82 5.15 -2.58
C PRO A 356 21.43 3.75 -2.70
N SER A 357 21.75 3.08 -1.59
CA SER A 357 22.31 1.71 -1.62
C SER A 357 21.35 0.67 -2.20
N ILE A 358 20.04 0.91 -2.14
CA ILE A 358 19.00 0.04 -2.71
C ILE A 358 18.59 0.56 -4.10
N THR A 359 18.34 1.86 -4.21
CA THR A 359 17.69 2.44 -5.40
C THR A 359 18.68 2.87 -6.48
N HIS A 360 19.96 2.98 -6.14
CA HIS A 360 21.00 3.65 -6.92
C HIS A 360 20.73 5.13 -7.24
N ALA A 361 19.64 5.70 -6.71
CA ALA A 361 19.30 7.10 -6.87
C ALA A 361 19.99 7.95 -5.80
N THR A 362 20.50 9.13 -6.18
CA THR A 362 21.33 9.98 -5.29
C THR A 362 20.56 11.13 -4.63
N PHE A 363 19.23 10.99 -4.48
CA PHE A 363 18.40 12.02 -3.85
C PHE A 363 18.74 12.16 -2.36
N LEU A 364 19.09 13.36 -1.93
CA LEU A 364 19.45 13.70 -0.55
C LEU A 364 18.88 15.09 -0.20
N GLY A 365 18.68 15.36 1.10
CA GLY A 365 18.17 16.64 1.60
C GLY A 365 16.96 17.14 0.81
N THR A 366 17.06 18.36 0.29
CA THR A 366 15.99 19.00 -0.48
C THR A 366 15.51 18.17 -1.67
N THR A 367 16.40 17.53 -2.44
CA THR A 367 15.98 16.80 -3.65
C THR A 367 15.17 15.54 -3.30
N LEU A 368 15.52 14.88 -2.19
CA LEU A 368 14.71 13.79 -1.62
C LEU A 368 13.33 14.29 -1.16
N TRP A 369 13.29 15.42 -0.46
CA TRP A 369 12.04 15.99 0.03
C TRP A 369 11.12 16.44 -1.10
N GLU A 370 11.67 17.01 -2.17
CA GLU A 370 10.91 17.36 -3.38
C GLU A 370 10.34 16.14 -4.08
N GLN A 371 11.14 15.08 -4.21
CA GLN A 371 10.70 13.82 -4.78
C GLN A 371 9.54 13.22 -3.96
N CYS A 372 9.69 13.11 -2.64
CA CYS A 372 8.64 12.60 -1.76
C CYS A 372 7.38 13.49 -1.78
N ARG A 373 7.56 14.81 -1.78
CA ARG A 373 6.47 15.79 -1.89
C ARG A 373 5.71 15.62 -3.20
N ALA A 374 6.41 15.52 -4.33
CA ALA A 374 5.82 15.39 -5.66
C ALA A 374 5.09 14.07 -5.84
N SER A 375 5.63 12.99 -5.27
CA SER A 375 5.03 11.67 -5.34
C SER A 375 3.79 11.54 -4.45
N PHE A 376 3.91 11.72 -3.13
CA PHE A 376 2.83 11.39 -2.20
C PHE A 376 2.57 12.44 -1.11
N GLY A 377 3.56 13.30 -0.77
CA GLY A 377 3.43 14.23 0.35
C GLY A 377 2.28 15.24 0.20
N TYR A 378 1.95 15.65 -1.03
CA TYR A 378 0.80 16.51 -1.28
C TYR A 378 -0.55 15.81 -1.04
N LEU A 379 -0.64 14.48 -1.18
CA LEU A 379 -1.90 13.72 -1.03
C LEU A 379 -2.39 13.66 0.43
N GLN A 380 -1.49 13.84 1.40
CA GLN A 380 -1.84 13.95 2.82
C GLN A 380 -2.08 15.38 3.32
N THR A 381 -1.91 16.39 2.47
CA THR A 381 -2.06 17.81 2.84
C THR A 381 -3.04 18.53 1.93
N LYS A 382 -2.74 18.61 0.63
CA LYS A 382 -3.63 19.18 -0.39
C LYS A 382 -4.72 18.19 -0.82
N GLY A 383 -4.40 16.90 -0.81
CA GLY A 383 -5.28 15.84 -1.25
C GLY A 383 -5.40 15.73 -2.78
N TYR A 384 -6.20 14.75 -3.21
CA TYR A 384 -6.60 14.59 -4.60
C TYR A 384 -7.90 15.36 -4.86
N CYS A 385 -7.87 16.31 -5.79
CA CYS A 385 -9.03 17.08 -6.19
C CYS A 385 -9.51 16.54 -7.54
N PRO A 386 -10.74 16.02 -7.66
CA PRO A 386 -11.30 15.82 -8.98
C PRO A 386 -11.37 17.21 -9.63
N THR A 387 -10.68 17.41 -10.75
CA THR A 387 -10.81 18.66 -11.49
C THR A 387 -12.29 18.90 -11.75
N LYS A 388 -12.75 20.15 -11.64
CA LYS A 388 -14.08 20.51 -12.16
C LYS A 388 -14.15 19.92 -13.57
N SER A 389 -15.16 19.10 -13.85
CA SER A 389 -15.63 19.02 -15.23
C SER A 389 -15.90 20.46 -15.61
N THR A 390 -15.07 21.05 -16.47
CA THR A 390 -15.45 22.29 -17.14
C THR A 390 -16.80 21.96 -17.77
N PRO A 391 -17.90 22.65 -17.42
CA PRO A 391 -19.07 22.57 -18.25
C PRO A 391 -18.58 22.89 -19.65
N LEU A 392 -18.96 22.09 -20.65
CA LEU A 392 -18.76 22.46 -22.04
C LEU A 392 -19.19 23.93 -22.14
N VAL A 393 -18.24 24.78 -22.55
CA VAL A 393 -18.54 26.20 -22.77
C VAL A 393 -19.74 26.22 -23.70
N ASP A 394 -20.86 26.72 -23.21
CA ASP A 394 -22.02 26.98 -24.04
C ASP A 394 -21.61 28.06 -25.03
N LEU A 395 -21.19 27.63 -26.23
CA LEU A 395 -20.80 28.50 -27.34
C LEU A 395 -22.02 29.16 -28.00
N SER A 396 -23.21 29.13 -27.39
CA SER A 396 -24.43 29.77 -27.92
C SER A 396 -24.39 31.30 -28.00
N ALA A 397 -23.29 31.94 -27.58
CA ALA A 397 -23.16 33.41 -27.57
C ALA A 397 -21.94 33.98 -28.31
N ALA A 398 -21.27 33.20 -29.19
CA ALA A 398 -20.28 33.77 -30.10
C ALA A 398 -20.94 34.05 -31.46
N ALA A 399 -20.95 35.33 -31.85
CA ALA A 399 -21.58 35.85 -33.06
C ALA A 399 -21.13 35.13 -34.34
N PHE A 400 -22.11 34.86 -35.19
CA PHE A 400 -21.97 34.28 -36.53
C PHE A 400 -21.14 35.19 -37.45
N GLU A 401 -20.12 34.63 -38.11
CA GLU A 401 -19.72 35.04 -39.45
C GLU A 401 -19.75 33.80 -40.38
N GLU A 402 -20.64 33.88 -41.38
CA GLU A 402 -20.78 33.17 -42.68
C GLU A 402 -20.57 31.62 -42.77
N PRO A 403 -21.57 30.85 -43.26
CA PRO A 403 -21.43 29.41 -43.51
C PRO A 403 -20.71 29.10 -44.84
N VAL A 404 -19.67 28.26 -44.80
CA VAL A 404 -19.05 27.68 -45.99
C VAL A 404 -19.94 26.57 -46.57
N SER A 405 -20.19 26.58 -47.89
CA SER A 405 -21.12 25.69 -48.57
C SER A 405 -20.67 24.22 -48.66
N ALA A 406 -21.62 23.30 -48.59
CA ALA A 406 -21.47 21.83 -48.67
C ALA A 406 -20.91 21.29 -50.02
N SER A 407 -20.45 22.15 -50.93
CA SER A 407 -19.87 21.78 -52.22
C SER A 407 -18.36 21.51 -52.18
N ALA A 408 -17.68 21.74 -51.05
CA ALA A 408 -16.24 21.56 -50.92
C ALA A 408 -15.81 20.16 -50.40
N ILE A 409 -16.74 19.32 -49.94
CA ILE A 409 -16.43 18.04 -49.24
C ILE A 409 -16.61 16.80 -50.15
N LEU A 410 -17.30 16.94 -51.29
CA LEU A 410 -17.70 15.82 -52.14
C LEU A 410 -16.60 15.13 -53.00
N PRO A 411 -15.39 15.67 -53.27
CA PRO A 411 -14.40 14.93 -54.07
C PRO A 411 -13.63 13.84 -53.30
N ASN A 412 -13.54 13.92 -51.96
CA ASN A 412 -12.65 13.06 -51.17
C ASN A 412 -13.32 11.83 -50.54
N VAL A 413 -14.66 11.74 -50.58
CA VAL A 413 -15.41 10.59 -50.05
C VAL A 413 -15.57 9.49 -51.11
N THR A 414 -15.68 9.87 -52.39
CA THR A 414 -15.95 8.94 -53.50
C THR A 414 -14.76 8.02 -53.83
N VAL A 415 -13.53 8.45 -53.53
CA VAL A 415 -12.31 7.66 -53.81
C VAL A 415 -12.13 6.49 -52.82
N ILE A 416 -12.70 6.59 -51.61
CA ILE A 416 -12.60 5.55 -50.58
C ILE A 416 -13.65 4.46 -50.79
N THR A 417 -14.82 4.80 -51.35
CA THR A 417 -15.89 3.84 -51.59
C THR A 417 -15.58 2.85 -52.72
N ASP A 418 -14.95 3.29 -53.81
CA ASP A 418 -14.72 2.40 -54.97
C ASP A 418 -13.63 1.34 -54.71
N ALA A 419 -12.65 1.65 -53.84
CA ALA A 419 -11.59 0.71 -53.47
C ALA A 419 -12.05 -0.39 -52.50
N VAL A 420 -13.09 -0.12 -51.69
CA VAL A 420 -13.60 -1.07 -50.67
C VAL A 420 -14.71 -1.96 -51.25
N VAL A 421 -15.50 -1.45 -52.20
CA VAL A 421 -16.65 -2.18 -52.78
C VAL A 421 -16.23 -3.34 -53.69
N SER A 422 -15.02 -3.33 -54.27
CA SER A 422 -14.58 -4.42 -55.15
C SER A 422 -14.01 -5.65 -54.42
N ALA A 423 -13.77 -5.59 -53.10
CA ALA A 423 -13.05 -6.63 -52.36
C ALA A 423 -13.92 -7.48 -51.42
N ILE A 424 -15.14 -7.06 -51.10
CA ILE A 424 -15.98 -7.74 -50.09
C ILE A 424 -17.47 -7.68 -50.51
N PRO A 425 -18.03 -8.76 -51.10
CA PRO A 425 -19.44 -8.81 -51.43
C PRO A 425 -20.26 -8.99 -50.14
N ASN A 426 -20.63 -7.87 -49.50
CA ASN A 426 -21.72 -7.66 -48.51
C ASN A 426 -21.57 -6.34 -47.71
N VAL A 427 -20.62 -5.46 -48.06
CA VAL A 427 -20.42 -4.15 -47.37
C VAL A 427 -21.57 -3.15 -47.61
N THR A 428 -22.40 -3.36 -48.64
CA THR A 428 -23.53 -2.50 -48.98
C THR A 428 -24.52 -2.33 -47.81
N THR A 429 -24.74 -3.37 -47.00
CA THR A 429 -25.70 -3.33 -45.89
C THR A 429 -25.22 -2.51 -44.69
N ILE A 430 -23.90 -2.39 -44.48
CA ILE A 430 -23.30 -1.63 -43.36
C ILE A 430 -23.21 -0.14 -43.72
N ALA A 431 -22.85 0.18 -44.96
CA ALA A 431 -22.79 1.56 -45.44
C ALA A 431 -24.19 2.22 -45.44
N GLU A 432 -25.23 1.50 -45.87
CA GLU A 432 -26.62 1.97 -45.82
C GLU A 432 -27.13 2.17 -44.38
N ALA A 433 -26.72 1.31 -43.44
CA ALA A 433 -27.07 1.44 -42.03
C ALA A 433 -26.45 2.68 -41.37
N VAL A 434 -25.20 3.02 -41.71
CA VAL A 434 -24.50 4.20 -41.20
C VAL A 434 -25.10 5.49 -41.76
N VAL A 435 -25.42 5.51 -43.07
CA VAL A 435 -26.07 6.67 -43.71
C VAL A 435 -27.47 6.91 -43.14
N ASN A 436 -28.24 5.86 -42.85
CA ASN A 436 -29.54 5.98 -42.20
C ASN A 436 -29.45 6.45 -40.73
N LEU A 437 -28.38 6.08 -40.02
CA LEU A 437 -28.13 6.56 -38.65
C LEU A 437 -27.84 8.07 -38.61
N ILE A 438 -27.08 8.55 -39.61
CA ILE A 438 -26.75 9.97 -39.77
C ILE A 438 -28.02 10.76 -40.11
N ASN A 439 -28.84 10.28 -41.04
CA ASN A 439 -30.04 10.97 -41.51
C ASN A 439 -31.18 11.00 -40.47
N ASN A 440 -31.23 10.07 -39.51
CA ASN A 440 -32.26 10.02 -38.46
C ASN A 440 -31.86 10.72 -37.14
N SER A 441 -30.65 11.26 -37.04
CA SER A 441 -30.22 12.04 -35.88
C SER A 441 -30.80 13.46 -35.91
N SER A 442 -32.03 13.61 -35.44
CA SER A 442 -32.65 14.92 -35.20
C SER A 442 -32.10 15.55 -33.91
N GLY A 443 -30.86 16.05 -33.99
CA GLY A 443 -30.23 16.79 -32.89
C GLY A 443 -28.71 16.84 -33.03
N VAL A 444 -28.21 18.06 -33.26
CA VAL A 444 -26.80 18.55 -33.21
C VAL A 444 -25.73 17.48 -32.98
N VAL A 445 -25.01 17.12 -34.05
CA VAL A 445 -23.80 16.30 -33.96
C VAL A 445 -22.55 17.20 -34.04
N PRO A 446 -21.67 17.22 -33.04
CA PRO A 446 -20.41 17.97 -33.11
C PRO A 446 -19.33 17.14 -33.82
N ASN A 447 -18.66 17.76 -34.80
CA ASN A 447 -17.47 17.30 -35.54
C ASN A 447 -17.62 16.06 -36.45
N ALA A 448 -17.64 16.31 -37.76
CA ALA A 448 -17.59 15.28 -38.82
C ALA A 448 -16.31 14.42 -38.78
N THR A 449 -15.21 14.92 -38.21
CA THR A 449 -13.94 14.20 -38.04
C THR A 449 -14.04 13.02 -37.07
N VAL A 450 -14.88 13.13 -36.04
CA VAL A 450 -15.08 12.07 -35.03
C VAL A 450 -15.91 10.91 -35.61
N ILE A 451 -16.84 11.22 -36.51
CA ILE A 451 -17.61 10.19 -37.23
C ILE A 451 -16.72 9.45 -38.21
N ALA A 452 -15.81 10.13 -38.91
CA ALA A 452 -14.87 9.49 -39.83
C ALA A 452 -13.93 8.51 -39.10
N ASP A 453 -13.37 8.90 -37.96
CA ASP A 453 -12.53 8.02 -37.14
C ASP A 453 -13.31 6.85 -36.54
N ALA A 454 -14.55 7.08 -36.11
CA ALA A 454 -15.42 6.01 -35.59
C ALA A 454 -15.78 4.99 -36.69
N VAL A 455 -16.05 5.44 -37.91
CA VAL A 455 -16.36 4.56 -39.06
C VAL A 455 -15.12 3.77 -39.48
N VAL A 456 -13.93 4.39 -39.51
CA VAL A 456 -12.67 3.71 -39.81
C VAL A 456 -12.36 2.65 -38.75
N HIS A 457 -12.59 2.94 -37.48
CA HIS A 457 -12.41 1.97 -36.40
C HIS A 457 -13.41 0.82 -36.46
N ILE A 458 -14.69 1.07 -36.75
CA ILE A 458 -15.71 0.02 -36.88
C ILE A 458 -15.40 -0.91 -38.06
N ILE A 459 -14.92 -0.36 -39.18
CA ILE A 459 -14.51 -1.15 -40.35
C ILE A 459 -13.25 -1.97 -40.03
N ALA A 460 -12.26 -1.39 -39.37
CA ALA A 460 -11.05 -2.11 -38.95
C ALA A 460 -11.36 -3.24 -37.97
N ASP A 461 -12.30 -3.03 -37.05
CA ASP A 461 -12.69 -4.02 -36.04
C ASP A 461 -13.53 -5.15 -36.67
N ALA A 462 -14.40 -4.83 -37.64
CA ALA A 462 -15.14 -5.82 -38.42
C ALA A 462 -14.21 -6.71 -39.28
N VAL A 463 -13.15 -6.13 -39.88
CA VAL A 463 -12.13 -6.86 -40.64
C VAL A 463 -11.29 -7.75 -39.73
N ALA A 464 -10.95 -7.28 -38.52
CA ALA A 464 -10.20 -8.07 -37.54
C ALA A 464 -11.01 -9.27 -36.99
N HIS A 465 -12.33 -9.12 -36.84
CA HIS A 465 -13.20 -10.17 -36.31
C HIS A 465 -13.62 -11.24 -37.34
N MET A 466 -13.39 -11.01 -38.64
CA MET A 466 -13.61 -12.02 -39.69
C MET A 466 -12.43 -12.99 -39.88
N LEU A 467 -11.31 -12.78 -39.17
CA LEU A 467 -10.13 -13.66 -39.21
C LEU A 467 -10.09 -14.60 -37.98
N PRO A 468 -10.95 -15.63 -37.95
CA PRO A 468 -10.45 -16.94 -37.55
C PRO A 468 -11.08 -18.07 -38.38
N ALA A 469 -10.55 -18.32 -39.57
CA ALA A 469 -10.79 -19.56 -40.31
C ALA A 469 -9.63 -19.90 -41.28
N ALA A 470 -8.39 -19.70 -40.85
CA ALA A 470 -7.22 -20.18 -41.59
C ALA A 470 -6.73 -21.53 -41.03
N SER A 471 -7.61 -22.54 -41.05
CA SER A 471 -7.24 -23.95 -40.82
C SER A 471 -7.92 -24.91 -41.79
N LEU A 472 -8.49 -24.38 -42.88
CA LEU A 472 -9.00 -25.15 -44.01
C LEU A 472 -8.42 -24.49 -45.27
N PHE A 473 -8.01 -25.29 -46.25
CA PHE A 473 -7.37 -24.95 -47.53
C PHE A 473 -5.82 -25.10 -47.59
N PRO A 474 -5.33 -26.19 -48.22
CA PRO A 474 -3.91 -26.37 -48.57
C PRO A 474 -3.67 -25.76 -49.95
N ASN A 475 -3.05 -24.57 -50.00
CA ASN A 475 -2.22 -24.02 -51.09
C ASN A 475 -2.21 -22.49 -51.00
N ILE A 476 -1.42 -21.94 -50.07
CA ILE A 476 -1.06 -20.52 -50.03
C ILE A 476 0.36 -20.39 -50.59
N SER A 477 0.48 -20.49 -51.92
CA SER A 477 1.69 -20.03 -52.62
C SER A 477 1.43 -18.84 -53.56
N ASP A 478 0.17 -18.48 -53.81
CA ASP A 478 -0.18 -17.36 -54.71
C ASP A 478 -0.66 -16.08 -54.00
N PHE A 479 -0.89 -16.11 -52.68
CA PHE A 479 -1.29 -14.90 -51.94
C PHE A 479 -0.08 -14.02 -51.56
N THR A 480 1.07 -14.64 -51.30
CA THR A 480 2.32 -13.96 -50.89
C THR A 480 2.94 -13.15 -52.03
N SER A 481 2.71 -13.54 -53.29
CA SER A 481 3.25 -12.86 -54.47
C SER A 481 2.48 -11.58 -54.86
N THR A 482 1.22 -11.45 -54.40
CA THR A 482 0.37 -10.28 -54.69
C THR A 482 0.51 -9.19 -53.63
N LEU A 483 0.73 -9.56 -52.36
CA LEU A 483 1.01 -8.60 -51.27
C LEU A 483 2.39 -7.93 -51.36
N GLN A 484 3.35 -8.54 -52.05
CA GLN A 484 4.67 -7.93 -52.29
C GLN A 484 4.70 -6.88 -53.43
N ARG A 485 3.58 -6.67 -54.16
CA ARG A 485 3.50 -5.66 -55.24
C ARG A 485 2.71 -4.39 -54.89
N ALA A 486 2.10 -4.31 -53.70
CA ALA A 486 1.49 -3.09 -53.20
C ALA A 486 2.49 -2.33 -52.31
N GLN A 487 3.31 -1.45 -52.91
CA GLN A 487 4.16 -0.55 -52.14
C GLN A 487 3.30 0.54 -51.46
N PRO A 488 3.41 0.74 -50.13
CA PRO A 488 2.94 1.95 -49.47
C PRO A 488 3.84 3.16 -49.81
N PRO A 489 3.33 4.41 -49.78
CA PRO A 489 4.14 5.58 -50.03
C PRO A 489 5.25 5.74 -48.96
N PRO A 490 6.39 6.36 -49.32
CA PRO A 490 7.68 5.98 -48.75
C PRO A 490 7.97 6.67 -47.41
N LEU A 491 8.51 5.90 -46.47
CA LEU A 491 9.20 6.33 -45.24
C LEU A 491 10.26 7.44 -45.46
N ALA A 492 10.66 7.74 -46.70
CA ALA A 492 11.62 8.78 -47.04
C ALA A 492 11.10 10.22 -46.80
N LEU A 493 9.79 10.48 -46.85
CA LEU A 493 9.26 11.84 -46.61
C LEU A 493 9.23 12.20 -45.12
N LEU A 494 8.93 11.24 -44.25
CA LEU A 494 9.00 11.41 -42.80
C LEU A 494 10.46 11.47 -42.32
N ASP A 495 11.35 10.66 -42.90
CA ASP A 495 12.78 10.70 -42.59
C ASP A 495 13.45 12.02 -43.07
N ALA A 496 13.02 12.58 -44.22
CA ALA A 496 13.49 13.88 -44.69
C ALA A 496 12.97 15.06 -43.83
N ILE A 497 11.73 14.98 -43.33
CA ILE A 497 11.15 15.99 -42.41
C ILE A 497 11.82 15.92 -41.04
N PHE A 498 12.16 14.71 -40.57
CA PHE A 498 12.82 14.50 -39.28
C PHE A 498 14.29 14.94 -39.31
N ARG A 499 15.04 14.59 -40.37
CA ARG A 499 16.45 15.02 -40.55
C ARG A 499 16.59 16.54 -40.74
N ARG A 500 15.62 17.20 -41.39
CA ARG A 500 15.62 18.67 -41.58
C ARG A 500 15.31 19.45 -40.29
N ARG A 501 14.59 18.84 -39.33
CA ARG A 501 14.36 19.40 -37.99
C ARG A 501 15.52 19.14 -37.03
N LEU A 502 16.22 18.01 -37.16
CA LEU A 502 17.44 17.71 -36.39
C LEU A 502 18.64 18.59 -36.79
N GLN A 503 18.82 18.88 -38.08
CA GLN A 503 19.88 19.81 -38.56
C GLN A 503 19.64 21.29 -38.21
N GLN A 504 18.46 21.65 -37.69
CA GLN A 504 18.16 22.98 -37.18
C GLN A 504 18.27 23.09 -35.64
N ALA A 505 18.55 21.98 -34.95
CA ALA A 505 18.61 21.90 -33.49
C ALA A 505 20.01 21.58 -32.93
N ASP A 506 20.90 20.93 -33.71
CA ASP A 506 22.26 20.59 -33.27
C ASP A 506 23.33 21.33 -34.08
N GLY A 507 23.54 22.58 -33.72
CA GLY A 507 24.77 23.30 -33.95
C GLY A 507 25.42 23.60 -32.60
N GLU A 508 25.90 22.58 -31.88
CA GLU A 508 27.04 22.61 -30.95
C GLU A 508 27.21 21.29 -30.17
N ALA A 509 28.26 20.54 -30.56
CA ALA A 509 29.16 19.72 -29.74
C ALA A 509 28.64 18.56 -28.87
N ASP A 510 28.73 17.36 -29.46
CA ASP A 510 29.69 16.28 -29.13
C ASP A 510 29.88 15.70 -27.70
N ALA A 511 29.68 14.37 -27.69
CA ALA A 511 30.53 13.32 -27.10
C ALA A 511 30.30 12.83 -25.65
N ALA A 512 29.56 11.72 -25.56
CA ALA A 512 29.80 10.64 -24.59
C ALA A 512 29.92 9.31 -25.35
N PRO A 513 30.83 8.39 -24.98
CA PRO A 513 30.74 7.00 -25.41
C PRO A 513 30.31 6.06 -24.27
N ALA A 514 29.56 5.04 -24.68
CA ALA A 514 29.05 3.92 -23.91
C ALA A 514 30.08 2.78 -23.76
N ALA A 515 29.90 1.93 -22.73
CA ALA A 515 30.15 0.47 -22.68
C ALA A 515 29.90 -0.01 -21.23
N ALA A 516 29.02 -0.97 -20.92
CA ALA A 516 29.06 -2.42 -21.15
C ALA A 516 30.03 -3.19 -20.21
N ALA A 517 29.53 -4.32 -19.70
CA ALA A 517 30.01 -5.13 -18.58
C ALA A 517 31.25 -6.01 -18.86
N ALA A 518 32.00 -6.40 -17.81
CA ALA A 518 32.51 -7.76 -17.55
C ALA A 518 33.38 -7.86 -16.26
N ASP A 519 33.55 -9.10 -15.81
CA ASP A 519 34.07 -9.67 -14.55
C ASP A 519 35.56 -9.47 -14.16
N ALA A 520 35.83 -9.87 -12.90
CA ALA A 520 36.96 -10.66 -12.37
C ALA A 520 38.19 -9.97 -11.70
N ASP A 521 38.27 -10.24 -10.38
CA ASP A 521 39.40 -10.72 -9.57
C ASP A 521 40.82 -10.09 -9.54
N ALA A 522 41.24 -9.89 -8.26
CA ALA A 522 42.56 -10.10 -7.64
C ALA A 522 43.81 -9.28 -8.06
N ALA A 523 44.31 -8.47 -7.11
CA ALA A 523 45.53 -8.70 -6.32
C ALA A 523 46.40 -7.45 -6.02
N ALA A 524 46.73 -7.31 -4.74
CA ALA A 524 48.00 -6.88 -4.14
C ALA A 524 48.57 -5.45 -4.37
N GLY A 525 48.64 -4.71 -3.25
CA GLY A 525 49.92 -4.22 -2.71
C GLY A 525 50.34 -2.79 -3.01
N SER A 526 50.29 -1.90 -2.00
CA SER A 526 51.50 -1.34 -1.36
C SER A 526 51.16 -0.29 -0.30
N ASP A 527 52.05 -0.27 0.69
CA ASP A 527 52.06 0.44 1.97
C ASP A 527 52.14 1.97 1.88
N GLY A 528 51.87 2.64 3.01
CA GLY A 528 52.29 4.03 3.19
C GLY A 528 51.66 4.82 4.35
N ASP A 529 51.95 4.38 5.58
CA ASP A 529 52.05 5.13 6.85
C ASP A 529 51.43 6.54 7.04
N GLY A 530 50.65 6.65 8.11
CA GLY A 530 51.07 7.44 9.29
C GLY A 530 50.52 8.86 9.48
N ALA A 531 49.57 9.02 10.42
CA ALA A 531 49.68 9.97 11.55
C ALA A 531 48.43 9.96 12.47
N VAL A 532 48.67 9.53 13.71
CA VAL A 532 47.89 9.78 14.95
C VAL A 532 48.17 11.25 15.35
N VAL A 533 47.34 12.11 15.96
CA VAL A 533 46.60 12.20 17.26
C VAL A 533 45.93 13.62 17.30
N PRO A 534 45.22 14.12 18.35
CA PRO A 534 44.26 13.57 19.31
C PRO A 534 42.94 14.38 19.41
N ALA A 535 42.01 13.88 20.23
CA ALA A 535 40.91 14.62 20.85
C ALA A 535 41.36 15.46 22.08
N ALA A 536 40.66 16.57 22.38
CA ALA A 536 40.41 17.10 23.74
C ALA A 536 39.48 18.35 23.66
N ALA A 537 38.35 18.32 24.40
CA ALA A 537 38.02 19.18 25.56
C ALA A 537 37.14 20.39 25.17
N ASP A 538 35.87 20.42 25.57
CA ASP A 538 35.35 20.85 26.89
C ASP A 538 35.62 22.33 27.16
N ALA A 539 34.54 23.12 27.08
CA ALA A 539 34.42 24.43 27.67
C ALA A 539 32.95 24.66 28.03
N SER A 540 32.64 24.32 29.28
CA SER A 540 31.52 24.82 30.05
C SER A 540 31.68 26.32 30.29
N GLN A 541 30.62 27.11 30.03
CA GLN A 541 30.32 28.32 30.78
C GLN A 541 28.81 28.47 30.91
N ASP A 542 28.35 28.28 32.14
CA ASP A 542 27.10 28.75 32.69
C ASP A 542 26.97 30.28 32.53
N THR A 543 25.80 30.72 32.12
CA THR A 543 25.22 31.96 32.64
C THR A 543 23.72 31.75 32.86
N ASP A 544 23.35 31.67 34.13
CA ASP A 544 21.98 31.82 34.60
C ASP A 544 21.47 33.23 34.30
N GLY A 545 20.20 33.31 33.91
CA GLY A 545 19.49 34.57 33.66
C GLY A 545 17.99 34.32 33.65
N ASP A 546 17.36 34.69 34.76
CA ASP A 546 15.95 34.51 35.12
C ASP A 546 14.92 34.96 34.08
N GLY A 547 13.76 34.28 34.13
CA GLY A 547 12.46 34.96 34.06
C GLY A 547 11.66 34.78 32.76
N LEU A 548 10.61 33.96 32.83
CA LEU A 548 9.20 34.39 32.79
C LEU A 548 8.30 33.22 32.35
N GLU A 549 7.52 32.71 33.29
CA GLU A 549 6.30 31.95 33.03
C GLU A 549 5.25 32.87 32.38
N MET A 550 4.51 32.36 31.39
CA MET A 550 3.20 32.93 31.04
C MET A 550 2.27 31.89 30.42
N ASP A 551 1.17 31.66 31.12
CA ASP A 551 -0.04 30.92 30.76
C ASP A 551 -0.74 31.47 29.50
N TRP A 552 -1.39 30.60 28.73
CA TRP A 552 -2.30 30.98 27.63
C TRP A 552 -3.58 30.14 27.58
N GLU A 553 -4.40 30.19 28.64
CA GLU A 553 -5.84 29.99 28.48
C GLU A 553 -6.55 31.37 28.43
N VAL A 554 -7.55 31.47 27.54
CA VAL A 554 -8.57 32.54 27.39
C VAL A 554 -8.27 33.69 26.41
N MET A 555 -8.73 33.52 25.16
CA MET A 555 -9.46 34.47 24.26
C MET A 555 -9.41 33.81 22.85
N ASP A 556 -10.47 33.56 22.08
CA ASP A 556 -11.57 34.46 21.71
C ASP A 556 -12.86 33.67 21.42
N SER A 557 -13.89 33.99 22.19
CA SER A 557 -15.30 33.76 21.86
C SER A 557 -15.97 35.11 21.69
N GLN A 558 -15.72 35.82 20.58
CA GLN A 558 -16.39 37.11 20.32
C GLN A 558 -16.28 37.59 18.86
N ILE A 559 -16.83 36.83 17.90
CA ILE A 559 -17.36 37.43 16.65
C ILE A 559 -18.70 36.76 16.33
N ALA A 560 -19.74 37.16 17.08
CA ALA A 560 -21.13 36.85 16.78
C ALA A 560 -21.98 38.04 17.22
N ALA A 561 -22.02 39.10 16.39
CA ALA A 561 -23.12 40.06 16.26
C ALA A 561 -22.63 41.31 15.51
N ALA A 562 -22.67 41.28 14.17
CA ALA A 562 -22.81 42.48 13.33
C ALA A 562 -22.90 42.08 11.84
N SER A 563 -24.10 41.79 11.35
CA SER A 563 -24.55 42.12 9.98
C SER A 563 -25.95 41.57 9.72
N ALA A 564 -26.96 42.26 10.26
CA ALA A 564 -28.32 42.19 9.75
C ALA A 564 -28.59 43.54 9.07
N ASP A 565 -28.36 43.61 7.75
CA ASP A 565 -29.08 44.47 6.81
C ASP A 565 -28.47 44.35 5.41
N SER A 566 -29.05 43.46 4.59
CA SER A 566 -29.31 43.69 3.16
C SER A 566 -29.94 42.41 2.59
N ALA A 567 -31.26 42.39 2.52
CA ALA A 567 -32.00 41.41 1.74
C ALA A 567 -32.12 41.91 0.30
N ASP A 568 -31.32 41.38 -0.63
CA ASP A 568 -31.77 41.09 -2.00
C ASP A 568 -30.79 40.17 -2.74
N ALA A 569 -31.31 39.42 -3.71
CA ALA A 569 -30.68 38.37 -4.53
C ALA A 569 -30.42 37.01 -3.84
N ARG A 570 -31.42 36.12 -3.91
CA ARG A 570 -31.23 34.68 -3.70
C ARG A 570 -30.39 34.08 -4.84
N GLU A 571 -29.07 34.10 -4.71
CA GLU A 571 -28.24 33.08 -5.36
C GLU A 571 -28.58 31.71 -4.74
N ARG A 572 -28.89 30.73 -5.59
CA ARG A 572 -28.95 29.32 -5.15
C ARG A 572 -27.58 29.01 -4.53
N PRO A 573 -27.51 28.40 -3.33
CA PRO A 573 -26.22 28.03 -2.76
C PRO A 573 -25.52 27.12 -3.77
N ALA A 574 -24.34 27.54 -4.23
CA ALA A 574 -23.50 26.71 -5.06
C ALA A 574 -23.37 25.34 -4.36
N ALA A 575 -23.58 24.25 -5.11
CA ALA A 575 -23.35 22.92 -4.58
C ALA A 575 -21.97 22.90 -3.90
N PRO A 576 -21.85 22.35 -2.67
CA PRO A 576 -20.61 22.41 -1.93
C PRO A 576 -19.48 21.91 -2.84
N ARG A 577 -18.46 22.75 -3.06
CA ARG A 577 -17.26 22.33 -3.80
C ARG A 577 -16.81 21.03 -3.17
N GLN A 578 -16.75 19.95 -3.94
CA GLN A 578 -16.26 18.69 -3.43
C GLN A 578 -14.82 18.93 -2.96
N ALA A 579 -14.65 19.00 -1.65
CA ALA A 579 -13.35 19.27 -1.05
C ALA A 579 -12.38 18.18 -1.50
N CYS A 580 -11.14 18.55 -1.79
CA CYS A 580 -10.11 17.61 -2.18
C CYS A 580 -10.02 16.50 -1.13
N LYS A 581 -9.95 15.25 -1.58
CA LYS A 581 -9.84 14.13 -0.67
C LYS A 581 -8.40 14.00 -0.21
N ILE A 582 -8.20 14.20 1.08
CA ILE A 582 -6.92 13.95 1.73
C ILE A 582 -6.87 12.47 2.14
N PHE A 583 -5.71 11.85 1.95
CA PHE A 583 -5.46 10.46 2.32
C PHE A 583 -4.38 10.38 3.41
N PRO A 584 -4.50 9.46 4.38
CA PRO A 584 -3.38 9.11 5.23
C PRO A 584 -2.28 8.44 4.40
N VAL A 585 -1.04 8.88 4.60
CA VAL A 585 0.16 8.20 4.09
C VAL A 585 0.80 7.40 5.20
N LEU A 586 1.16 6.14 4.92
CA LEU A 586 1.90 5.22 5.78
C LEU A 586 3.04 4.65 4.96
N ILE A 587 4.30 4.81 5.35
CA ILE A 587 5.41 4.25 4.56
C ILE A 587 5.37 2.72 4.69
N GLY A 588 5.08 2.03 3.58
CA GLY A 588 4.88 0.56 3.55
C GLY A 588 6.18 -0.20 3.80
N GLU A 589 7.26 0.31 3.21
CA GLU A 589 8.59 -0.20 3.42
C GLU A 589 9.64 0.90 3.37
N THR A 590 10.62 0.77 4.25
CA THR A 590 11.87 1.53 4.24
C THR A 590 12.90 0.76 5.04
N GLY A 591 14.18 0.84 4.67
CA GLY A 591 15.22 0.06 5.32
C GLY A 591 16.59 0.37 4.73
N SER A 592 17.63 -0.14 5.39
CA SER A 592 19.01 0.00 4.95
C SER A 592 19.90 -0.96 5.73
N ALA A 593 20.95 -1.46 5.07
CA ALA A 593 22.05 -2.14 5.73
C ALA A 593 22.82 -1.21 6.69
N MET A 594 22.70 0.12 6.49
CA MET A 594 23.34 1.19 7.25
C MET A 594 24.88 1.08 7.25
N THR A 595 25.44 0.55 6.17
CA THR A 595 26.88 0.33 5.99
C THR A 595 27.58 1.47 5.24
N GLN A 596 26.83 2.32 4.53
CA GLN A 596 27.36 3.42 3.71
C GLN A 596 27.00 4.78 4.33
N SER A 597 27.92 5.76 4.26
CA SER A 597 27.68 7.11 4.80
C SER A 597 26.49 7.83 4.13
N ALA A 598 26.29 7.61 2.83
CA ALA A 598 25.16 8.14 2.07
C ALA A 598 23.81 7.67 2.64
N ASP A 599 23.71 6.41 3.08
CA ASP A 599 22.50 5.88 3.70
C ASP A 599 22.22 6.54 5.04
N TRP A 600 23.25 6.78 5.85
CA TRP A 600 23.07 7.50 7.12
C TRP A 600 22.55 8.91 6.90
N GLN A 601 23.12 9.65 5.94
CA GLN A 601 22.61 10.97 5.59
C GLN A 601 21.16 10.89 5.08
N TRP A 602 20.92 10.00 4.12
CA TRP A 602 19.60 9.79 3.54
C TRP A 602 18.54 9.47 4.59
N LEU A 603 18.84 8.56 5.52
CA LEU A 603 17.90 8.16 6.57
C LEU A 603 17.58 9.32 7.51
N ASN A 604 18.55 10.20 7.80
CA ASN A 604 18.30 11.40 8.59
C ASN A 604 17.44 12.43 7.83
N ASP A 605 17.68 12.61 6.54
CA ASP A 605 16.87 13.49 5.68
C ASP A 605 15.44 12.95 5.56
N PHE A 606 15.30 11.64 5.35
CA PHE A 606 14.02 10.94 5.30
C PHE A 606 13.27 11.03 6.62
N ALA A 607 13.94 10.78 7.75
CA ALA A 607 13.37 10.94 9.09
C ALA A 607 12.80 12.37 9.30
N SER A 608 13.55 13.39 8.86
CA SER A 608 13.10 14.78 8.94
C SER A 608 11.83 15.03 8.12
N PHE A 609 11.74 14.45 6.91
CA PHE A 609 10.55 14.55 6.06
C PHE A 609 9.32 13.86 6.66
N ILE A 610 9.47 12.62 7.13
CA ILE A 610 8.34 11.84 7.65
C ILE A 610 7.83 12.37 9.00
N ASN A 611 8.68 13.04 9.78
CA ASN A 611 8.30 13.67 11.03
C ASN A 611 7.89 15.15 10.88
N SER A 612 8.05 15.75 9.69
CA SER A 612 7.84 17.19 9.49
C SER A 612 8.76 18.06 10.37
N GLU A 613 10.06 17.75 10.36
CA GLU A 613 11.07 18.42 11.19
C GLU A 613 11.96 19.36 10.37
N GLY A 614 12.38 20.47 10.98
CA GLY A 614 13.33 21.41 10.39
C GLY A 614 12.90 21.94 9.02
N ALA A 615 13.86 22.04 8.09
CA ALA A 615 13.60 22.51 6.72
C ALA A 615 12.68 21.58 5.91
N ALA A 616 12.58 20.30 6.28
CA ALA A 616 11.73 19.35 5.59
C ALA A 616 10.23 19.66 5.77
N ALA A 617 9.85 20.39 6.83
CA ALA A 617 8.47 20.81 7.09
C ALA A 617 7.88 21.69 5.96
N ALA A 618 8.73 22.40 5.20
CA ALA A 618 8.30 23.16 4.03
C ALA A 618 7.84 22.27 2.85
N TYR A 619 8.29 21.02 2.82
CA TYR A 619 7.96 20.04 1.78
C TYR A 619 6.86 19.09 2.22
N ASN A 620 6.78 18.82 3.53
CA ASN A 620 5.72 18.05 4.14
C ASN A 620 5.38 18.60 5.53
N PRO A 621 4.35 19.46 5.66
CA PRO A 621 4.02 20.16 6.90
C PRO A 621 3.28 19.30 7.94
N VAL A 622 3.06 18.01 7.66
CA VAL A 622 2.41 17.08 8.58
C VAL A 622 3.21 15.78 8.67
N PRO A 623 3.39 15.19 9.88
CA PRO A 623 4.00 13.89 9.99
C PRO A 623 3.17 12.82 9.26
N VAL A 624 3.83 11.88 8.59
CA VAL A 624 3.16 10.69 8.04
C VAL A 624 2.58 9.83 9.18
N ASN A 625 1.67 8.93 8.86
CA ASN A 625 1.02 8.09 9.88
C ASN A 625 1.91 6.99 10.44
N GLY A 626 3.04 6.73 9.81
CA GLY A 626 3.95 5.72 10.27
C GLY A 626 4.88 5.21 9.19
N TRP A 627 5.57 4.14 9.54
CA TRP A 627 6.48 3.42 8.66
C TRP A 627 6.53 1.96 9.07
N MET A 628 6.93 1.09 8.14
CA MET A 628 7.32 -0.27 8.46
C MET A 628 8.74 -0.54 8.01
N TRP A 629 9.59 -0.94 8.96
CA TRP A 629 11.00 -1.18 8.69
C TRP A 629 11.16 -2.51 7.96
N TRP A 630 11.86 -2.49 6.83
CA TRP A 630 12.35 -3.68 6.15
C TRP A 630 13.77 -3.97 6.68
N ALA A 631 14.02 -5.11 7.35
CA ALA A 631 13.08 -6.16 7.79
C ALA A 631 13.41 -6.69 9.22
N TYR A 632 12.70 -7.74 9.68
CA TYR A 632 13.05 -8.45 10.91
C TYR A 632 14.47 -9.00 10.85
N ASN A 633 14.85 -9.62 9.73
CA ASN A 633 16.09 -10.39 9.63
C ASN A 633 16.92 -10.07 8.39
N GLU A 634 18.16 -10.54 8.43
CA GLU A 634 19.25 -10.35 7.49
C GLU A 634 19.09 -11.02 6.12
N ASN A 635 18.17 -11.97 5.93
CA ASN A 635 18.00 -12.63 4.63
C ASN A 635 17.48 -11.63 3.57
N SER A 636 17.05 -10.45 3.99
CA SER A 636 17.02 -9.26 3.15
C SER A 636 18.46 -8.87 2.79
N GLY A 637 18.97 -9.40 1.68
CA GLY A 637 20.36 -9.17 1.25
C GLY A 637 20.69 -7.70 0.91
N ASP A 638 19.67 -6.86 0.73
CA ASP A 638 19.75 -5.45 0.40
C ASP A 638 19.76 -4.54 1.65
N THR A 639 18.83 -4.75 2.59
CA THR A 639 18.69 -3.90 3.79
C THR A 639 19.21 -4.55 5.08
N GLY A 640 19.41 -5.87 5.07
CA GLY A 640 19.53 -6.68 6.28
C GLY A 640 18.28 -6.60 7.16
N GLY A 641 18.44 -6.83 8.46
CA GLY A 641 17.33 -6.73 9.41
C GLY A 641 17.68 -6.06 10.72
N ILE A 642 16.72 -6.05 11.64
CA ILE A 642 16.92 -5.67 13.04
C ILE A 642 17.54 -6.79 13.88
N VAL A 643 17.77 -7.95 13.26
CA VAL A 643 18.54 -9.07 13.78
C VAL A 643 19.82 -9.20 12.93
N LYS A 644 20.95 -9.52 13.57
CA LYS A 644 22.23 -9.74 12.91
C LYS A 644 22.26 -11.07 12.16
N ASN A 645 23.22 -11.22 11.24
CA ASN A 645 23.36 -12.34 10.29
C ASN A 645 23.51 -13.77 10.86
N TYR A 646 23.66 -13.88 12.18
CA TYR A 646 23.68 -15.16 12.90
C TYR A 646 22.41 -15.39 13.72
N TRP A 647 21.38 -14.57 13.51
CA TRP A 647 20.03 -14.63 14.11
C TRP A 647 19.94 -14.49 15.63
N GLN A 648 21.06 -14.55 16.35
CA GLN A 648 21.04 -14.56 17.79
C GLN A 648 20.87 -13.16 18.35
N ASP A 649 21.48 -12.10 17.80
CA ASP A 649 21.48 -10.77 18.43
C ASP A 649 20.72 -9.71 17.64
N LEU A 650 20.13 -8.75 18.37
CA LEU A 650 19.52 -7.56 17.79
C LEU A 650 20.57 -6.57 17.28
N HIS A 651 20.24 -5.89 16.19
CA HIS A 651 21.04 -4.83 15.59
C HIS A 651 20.74 -3.48 16.27
N TRP A 652 21.39 -3.22 17.40
CA TRP A 652 21.09 -2.05 18.23
C TRP A 652 21.35 -0.69 17.56
N ASP A 653 22.25 -0.58 16.59
CA ASP A 653 22.45 0.68 15.86
C ASP A 653 21.18 1.10 15.09
N LYS A 654 20.55 0.15 14.39
CA LYS A 654 19.29 0.36 13.67
C LYS A 654 18.15 0.68 14.65
N LEU A 655 18.05 -0.07 15.74
CA LEU A 655 17.05 0.17 16.79
C LEU A 655 17.24 1.55 17.43
N ASN A 656 18.46 1.93 17.78
CA ASN A 656 18.78 3.23 18.37
C ASN A 656 18.48 4.37 17.38
N PHE A 657 18.78 4.19 16.10
CA PHE A 657 18.39 5.14 15.06
C PHE A 657 16.87 5.31 15.01
N MET A 658 16.10 4.21 14.94
CA MET A 658 14.64 4.29 14.93
C MET A 658 14.06 4.89 16.22
N ILE A 659 14.68 4.63 17.37
CA ILE A 659 14.30 5.22 18.67
C ILE A 659 14.52 6.73 18.66
N GLY A 660 15.70 7.18 18.19
CA GLY A 660 16.11 8.58 18.20
C GLY A 660 15.47 9.43 17.12
N ARG A 661 15.31 8.89 15.91
CA ARG A 661 14.92 9.66 14.71
C ARG A 661 13.57 9.28 14.10
N MET A 662 13.08 8.05 14.32
CA MET A 662 11.84 7.58 13.69
C MET A 662 10.69 7.35 14.69
N GLY A 663 10.89 7.69 15.95
CA GLY A 663 9.86 7.66 16.99
C GLY A 663 9.47 6.26 17.46
N LEU A 664 10.33 5.25 17.31
CA LEU A 664 10.15 3.95 17.97
C LEU A 664 10.27 4.13 19.49
N ARG A 665 9.38 3.51 20.27
CA ARG A 665 9.35 3.68 21.74
C ARG A 665 9.30 2.33 22.46
N PRO A 666 10.48 1.76 22.79
CA PRO A 666 10.61 0.56 23.60
C PRO A 666 9.96 0.70 24.97
N TRP A 667 9.61 -0.44 25.57
CA TRP A 667 8.90 -0.54 26.84
C TRP A 667 9.56 0.25 27.98
N TYR A 668 10.89 0.23 28.07
CA TYR A 668 11.64 0.88 29.14
C TYR A 668 11.67 2.42 29.04
N LEU A 669 11.23 2.99 27.90
CA LEU A 669 11.10 4.43 27.70
C LEU A 669 9.65 4.92 27.82
N ARG A 670 8.67 4.03 28.00
CA ARG A 670 7.24 4.42 28.07
C ARG A 670 6.83 4.97 29.44
N THR A 671 7.62 4.73 30.47
CA THR A 671 7.32 5.08 31.87
C THR A 671 7.78 6.48 32.28
N SER A 672 8.49 7.24 31.43
CA SER A 672 9.06 8.53 31.82
C SER A 672 8.16 9.76 31.59
N ARG A 673 6.88 9.60 31.24
CA ARG A 673 5.89 10.72 31.19
C ARG A 673 5.08 10.85 32.48
N ARG A 674 5.77 10.79 33.62
CA ARG A 674 5.29 11.28 34.91
C ARG A 674 6.45 12.00 35.59
N THR A 675 6.80 13.16 35.05
CA THR A 675 7.52 14.23 35.74
C THR A 675 7.02 15.51 35.13
#